data_AF-A0A397D1V9-F1
#
_entry.id   AF-A0A397D1V9-F1
#
_cell.length_a   1.000
_cell.length_b   1.000
_cell.length_c   1.000
_cell.angle_alpha   90.00
_cell.angle_beta   90.00
_cell.angle_gamma   90.00
#
_symmetry.space_group_name_H-M   'P 1'
#
loop_
_entity.id
_entity.type
_entity.pdbx_description
1 polymer ?
#
loop_
_entity_poly.entity_id
_entity_poly.type
_entity_poly.pdbx_seq_one_letter_code
_entity_poly.pdbx_strand_id
1 'polypeptide(L)'
;MMAKKRKRANATGVIAAWETFWDAMEDAAAEAPDTDHRISIFKAETREDDFIAVERALSLQPPDATLRDLEMLLADPLELQSMLTSFSEKDSFMRILLRHESIQTPLLNLLLEHLSEFAQKAVDETGAIVGGLMPSSGICSLILRHIRWMECVYEPSALTEHLLTTLNTYPMFLQKDILHILPELVADNDFQVRPTYRYTCLMSTSFESCLSQIHAHLAVDTLLETISSENELVVPAIEALSNFNMPVDISDDVTRCILGRLTSSSLQDMPGLVRFLVQTATDANAVETIDAIRDKVSECILQTAAASNDEAFLLQQFVHGLGFRSDLLACFFKLVATSTAASLLDVWTLVGLHSSQSGPGKAKAAAVFVKNVANGVFTKEVLHGALAAHLGGLTPYLNSVVHLAGAALQAPDAVAMGQFMLTIVFNQLATARDDHVYEYQIQIVSDLVDFAMSSGGESTVDGALDTLLALSSHERHSLDKFLSLLKHLLDCIERFSVDQCRRVYQLLFGVGGSTDPDLCITVRKQLYHQDNLYRTRGMLGYICCLEADLYDENNIINSMDGLDESEGGNPDQLEKRMRDRLDILRDACRKQANALSFMYAELNHLVHRMGCGHASSSSHMLAILDEKYSDVLMQEFLPGFDARSHQQGAYKRHV
;
A
#
# COMPACT_ATOMS: atom_id res chain seq x y z
N MET A 1 36.96 30.56 21.34
CA MET A 1 38.39 30.93 21.23
C MET A 1 39.20 29.67 21.56
N MET A 2 39.56 28.85 20.57
CA MET A 2 40.58 27.83 20.81
C MET A 2 41.93 28.54 20.91
N ALA A 3 42.74 28.17 21.91
CA ALA A 3 44.06 28.74 22.09
C ALA A 3 44.93 28.36 20.88
N LYS A 4 45.61 29.33 20.25
CA LYS A 4 46.64 29.09 19.23
C LYS A 4 47.54 27.93 19.67
N LYS A 5 47.56 26.85 18.89
CA LYS A 5 48.36 25.66 19.20
C LYS A 5 49.81 26.07 19.38
N ARG A 6 50.44 25.65 20.50
CA ARG A 6 51.86 25.90 20.74
C ARG A 6 52.66 25.08 19.72
N LYS A 7 53.28 25.74 18.72
CA LYS A 7 54.25 25.12 17.80
C LYS A 7 55.25 24.26 18.58
N ARG A 8 55.39 22.98 18.21
CA ARG A 8 56.35 22.10 18.86
C ARG A 8 57.74 22.58 18.45
N ALA A 9 58.54 23.02 19.43
CA ALA A 9 59.91 23.45 19.18
C ALA A 9 60.71 22.28 18.58
N ASN A 10 61.18 22.44 17.34
CA ASN A 10 61.90 21.44 16.53
C ASN A 10 61.05 20.37 15.81
N ALA A 11 59.78 20.65 15.47
CA ALA A 11 59.03 19.78 14.56
C ALA A 11 59.80 19.58 13.23
N THR A 12 59.97 18.34 12.80
CA THR A 12 60.57 17.96 11.50
C THR A 12 59.70 16.89 10.84
N GLY A 13 59.88 16.69 9.54
CA GLY A 13 59.13 15.66 8.80
C GLY A 13 57.62 15.90 8.81
N VAL A 14 56.84 14.84 9.04
CA VAL A 14 55.36 14.87 8.99
C VAL A 14 54.75 15.74 10.09
N ILE A 15 55.38 15.86 11.27
CA ILE A 15 54.89 16.75 12.34
C ILE A 15 54.97 18.21 11.90
N ALA A 16 56.06 18.60 11.25
CA ALA A 16 56.19 19.96 10.71
C ALA A 16 55.19 20.20 9.58
N ALA A 17 55.00 19.22 8.70
CA ALA A 17 54.03 19.29 7.61
C ALA A 17 52.60 19.47 8.14
N TRP A 18 52.23 18.74 9.19
CA TRP A 18 50.95 18.88 9.88
C TRP A 18 50.77 20.28 10.49
N GLU A 19 51.77 20.78 11.23
CA GLU A 19 51.69 22.12 11.83
C GLU A 19 51.56 23.21 10.75
N THR A 20 52.29 23.10 9.64
CA THR A 20 52.18 24.06 8.52
C THR A 20 50.83 23.96 7.82
N PHE A 21 50.32 22.73 7.62
CA PHE A 21 49.02 22.49 6.99
C PHE A 21 47.88 23.07 7.85
N TRP A 22 47.95 22.86 9.17
CA TRP A 22 46.95 23.36 10.10
C TRP A 22 47.03 24.89 10.28
N ASP A 23 48.24 25.46 10.35
CA ASP A 23 48.44 26.92 10.39
C ASP A 23 47.83 27.60 9.16
N ALA A 24 48.08 27.05 7.95
CA ALA A 24 47.53 27.57 6.70
C ALA A 24 45.99 27.56 6.72
N MET A 25 45.40 26.50 7.29
CA MET A 25 43.96 26.38 7.47
C MET A 25 43.39 27.40 8.48
N GLU A 26 44.04 27.61 9.62
CA GLU A 26 43.63 28.61 10.61
C GLU A 26 43.73 30.04 10.06
N ASP A 27 44.78 30.36 9.30
CA ASP A 27 44.97 31.65 8.67
C ASP A 27 43.89 31.91 7.60
N ALA A 28 43.61 30.93 6.73
CA ALA A 28 42.55 31.04 5.73
C ALA A 28 41.15 31.20 6.37
N ALA A 29 40.90 30.56 7.51
CA ALA A 29 39.66 30.70 8.25
C ALA A 29 39.53 32.06 8.96
N ALA A 30 40.64 32.70 9.33
CA ALA A 30 40.65 34.02 9.94
C ALA A 30 40.37 35.15 8.92
N GLU A 31 40.60 34.90 7.64
CA GLU A 31 40.32 35.84 6.54
C GLU A 31 38.84 35.84 6.09
N ALA A 32 38.04 34.85 6.50
CA ALA A 32 36.63 34.74 6.13
C ALA A 32 35.72 35.68 6.95
N PRO A 33 34.70 36.32 6.33
CA PRO A 33 33.93 37.42 6.92
C PRO A 33 32.87 37.01 7.97
N ASP A 34 32.73 35.72 8.28
CA ASP A 34 31.70 35.21 9.21
C ASP A 34 32.11 35.39 10.69
N THR A 35 31.16 35.78 11.54
CA THR A 35 31.38 36.08 12.98
C THR A 35 31.61 34.84 13.85
N ASP A 36 31.33 33.64 13.34
CA ASP A 36 31.65 32.38 14.00
C ASP A 36 32.88 31.73 13.35
N HIS A 37 34.02 31.88 14.01
CA HIS A 37 35.32 31.40 13.55
C HIS A 37 35.32 29.90 13.24
N ARG A 38 34.43 29.10 13.87
CA ARG A 38 34.29 27.66 13.57
C ARG A 38 33.64 27.45 12.20
N ILE A 39 32.62 28.23 11.86
CA ILE A 39 31.94 28.18 10.54
C ILE A 39 32.88 28.65 9.44
N SER A 40 33.73 29.64 9.72
CA SER A 40 34.76 30.13 8.79
C SER A 40 35.85 29.10 8.50
N ILE A 41 36.23 28.25 9.47
CA ILE A 41 37.16 27.12 9.22
C ILE A 41 36.57 26.11 8.22
N PHE A 42 35.25 25.85 8.27
CA PHE A 42 34.56 24.96 7.32
C PHE A 42 34.41 25.53 5.90
N LYS A 43 34.90 26.74 5.63
CA LYS A 43 34.91 27.37 4.29
C LYS A 43 36.31 27.70 3.79
N ALA A 44 37.34 27.40 4.58
CA ALA A 44 38.73 27.69 4.25
C ALA A 44 39.26 26.69 3.22
N GLU A 45 39.85 27.19 2.12
CA GLU A 45 40.43 26.36 1.06
C GLU A 45 41.95 26.20 1.26
N THR A 46 42.43 24.96 1.27
CA THR A 46 43.87 24.65 1.24
C THR A 46 44.48 25.01 -0.12
N ARG A 47 45.72 25.49 -0.15
CA ARG A 47 46.43 25.76 -1.41
C ARG A 47 47.04 24.48 -1.97
N GLU A 48 47.22 24.43 -3.29
CA GLU A 48 47.87 23.30 -3.96
C GLU A 48 49.31 23.10 -3.48
N ASP A 49 49.98 24.20 -3.13
CA ASP A 49 51.32 24.21 -2.53
C ASP A 49 51.38 23.47 -1.17
N ASP A 50 50.29 23.49 -0.39
CA ASP A 50 50.21 22.83 0.92
C ASP A 50 50.15 21.30 0.76
N PHE A 51 49.43 20.81 -0.26
CA PHE A 51 49.38 19.39 -0.62
C PHE A 51 50.76 18.86 -1.03
N ILE A 52 51.45 19.60 -1.92
CA ILE A 52 52.79 19.26 -2.38
C ILE A 52 53.78 19.26 -1.21
N ALA A 53 53.63 20.16 -0.23
CA ALA A 53 54.47 20.19 0.95
C ALA A 53 54.34 18.92 1.81
N VAL A 54 53.12 18.40 1.97
CA VAL A 54 52.87 17.14 2.70
C VAL A 54 53.46 15.95 1.96
N GLU A 55 53.21 15.81 0.66
CA GLU A 55 53.79 14.72 -0.14
C GLU A 55 55.32 14.75 -0.16
N ARG A 56 55.90 15.95 -0.21
CA ARG A 56 57.35 16.14 -0.13
C ARG A 56 57.90 15.73 1.23
N ALA A 57 57.21 16.05 2.32
CA ALA A 57 57.60 15.63 3.67
C ALA A 57 57.55 14.10 3.81
N LEU A 58 56.51 13.46 3.26
CA LEU A 58 56.38 11.99 3.21
C LEU A 58 57.52 11.34 2.41
N SER A 59 57.90 11.94 1.28
CA SER A 59 58.98 11.42 0.43
C SER A 59 60.38 11.52 1.07
N LEU A 60 60.58 12.47 1.99
CA LEU A 60 61.88 12.75 2.61
C LEU A 60 62.09 11.98 3.92
N GLN A 61 61.03 11.48 4.56
CA GLN A 61 61.08 10.79 5.84
C GLN A 61 60.89 9.27 5.62
N PRO A 62 61.66 8.40 6.31
CA PRO A 62 61.42 6.96 6.22
C PRO A 62 60.07 6.59 6.85
N PRO A 63 59.33 5.61 6.30
CA PRO A 63 57.96 5.28 6.72
C PRO A 63 57.87 4.93 8.20
N ASP A 64 58.84 4.21 8.76
CA ASP A 64 58.87 3.86 10.20
C ASP A 64 59.05 5.07 11.12
N ALA A 65 59.72 6.13 10.66
CA ALA A 65 59.81 7.37 11.43
C ALA A 65 58.52 8.17 11.31
N THR A 66 57.94 8.21 10.11
CA THR A 66 56.64 8.85 9.87
C THR A 66 55.53 8.22 10.73
N LEU A 67 55.46 6.88 10.79
CA LEU A 67 54.44 6.18 11.58
C LEU A 67 54.58 6.45 13.08
N ARG A 68 55.81 6.44 13.63
CA ARG A 68 56.04 6.82 15.04
C ARG A 68 55.63 8.25 15.34
N ASP A 69 55.90 9.16 14.41
CA ASP A 69 55.48 10.56 14.55
C ASP A 69 53.95 10.70 14.49
N LEU A 70 53.29 9.95 13.61
CA LEU A 70 51.84 9.89 13.52
C LEU A 70 51.20 9.26 14.77
N GLU A 71 51.74 8.15 15.28
CA GLU A 71 51.31 7.55 16.56
C GLU A 71 51.33 8.56 17.71
N MET A 72 52.39 9.37 17.80
CA MET A 72 52.48 10.42 18.82
C MET A 72 51.44 11.52 18.64
N LEU A 73 51.11 11.89 17.39
CA LEU A 73 50.09 12.89 17.10
C LEU A 73 48.68 12.35 17.38
N LEU A 74 48.38 11.14 16.91
CA LEU A 74 47.05 10.54 16.96
C LEU A 74 46.66 10.08 18.38
N ALA A 75 47.62 9.98 19.30
CA ALA A 75 47.38 9.81 20.72
C ALA A 75 46.58 10.98 21.36
N ASP A 76 46.59 12.18 20.77
CA ASP A 76 45.71 13.30 21.18
C ASP A 76 44.41 13.27 20.36
N PRO A 77 43.24 13.03 20.99
CA PRO A 77 41.95 12.98 20.30
C PRO A 77 41.61 14.26 19.51
N LEU A 78 42.08 15.43 19.98
CA LEU A 78 41.86 16.70 19.28
C LEU A 78 42.71 16.80 18.01
N GLU A 79 43.94 16.30 18.03
CA GLU A 79 44.79 16.21 16.84
C GLU A 79 44.20 15.25 15.82
N LEU A 80 43.77 14.05 16.26
CA LEU A 80 43.10 13.07 15.41
C LEU A 80 41.85 13.67 14.74
N GLN A 81 40.95 14.30 15.51
CA GLN A 81 39.77 14.95 14.96
C GLN A 81 40.14 16.03 13.94
N SER A 82 41.12 16.87 14.26
CA SER A 82 41.63 17.90 13.34
C SER A 82 42.17 17.30 12.04
N MET A 83 42.92 16.20 12.10
CA MET A 83 43.50 15.56 10.92
C MET A 83 42.45 14.87 10.04
N LEU A 84 41.38 14.35 10.66
CA LEU A 84 40.25 13.71 9.99
C LEU A 84 39.22 14.69 9.43
N THR A 85 39.24 15.95 9.85
CA THR A 85 38.23 16.90 9.39
C THR A 85 38.61 17.45 8.02
N SER A 86 37.74 17.28 7.02
CA SER A 86 37.87 17.95 5.72
C SER A 86 37.05 19.23 5.75
N PHE A 87 37.61 20.32 5.24
CA PHE A 87 37.08 21.67 5.42
C PHE A 87 36.75 22.40 4.11
N SER A 88 36.93 21.75 2.95
CA SER A 88 36.55 22.23 1.61
C SER A 88 36.29 21.05 0.64
N GLU A 89 36.10 21.32 -0.66
CA GLU A 89 36.09 20.29 -1.73
C GLU A 89 37.43 19.52 -1.85
N LYS A 90 38.48 19.97 -1.15
CA LYS A 90 39.79 19.32 -1.12
C LYS A 90 39.92 18.33 0.03
N ASP A 91 40.82 17.37 -0.16
CA ASP A 91 41.10 16.27 0.77
C ASP A 91 41.61 16.74 2.15
N SER A 92 41.22 16.02 3.20
CA SER A 92 41.76 16.19 4.55
C SER A 92 43.22 15.76 4.61
N PHE A 93 43.96 16.22 5.63
CA PHE A 93 45.33 15.77 5.86
C PHE A 93 45.42 14.24 5.92
N MET A 94 44.49 13.59 6.63
CA MET A 94 44.42 12.13 6.71
C MET A 94 44.23 11.47 5.33
N ARG A 95 43.39 12.05 4.46
CA ARG A 95 43.14 11.50 3.13
C ARG A 95 44.39 11.60 2.24
N ILE A 96 45.18 12.67 2.37
CA ILE A 96 46.49 12.81 1.71
C ILE A 96 47.45 11.71 2.17
N LEU A 97 47.54 11.47 3.48
CA LEU A 97 48.39 10.41 4.03
C LEU A 97 47.99 9.03 3.51
N LEU A 98 46.69 8.74 3.47
CA LEU A 98 46.15 7.46 3.01
C LEU A 98 46.38 7.20 1.52
N ARG A 99 46.76 8.18 0.70
CA ARG A 99 47.14 7.93 -0.71
C ARG A 99 48.52 7.30 -0.87
N HIS A 100 49.37 7.40 0.16
CA HIS A 100 50.77 7.02 0.05
C HIS A 100 50.99 5.52 0.39
N GLU A 101 51.51 4.76 -0.57
CA GLU A 101 51.67 3.29 -0.52
C GLU A 101 52.34 2.78 0.74
N SER A 102 53.53 3.29 1.07
CA SER A 102 54.34 2.76 2.18
C SER A 102 53.76 2.99 3.58
N ILE A 103 52.78 3.90 3.74
CA ILE A 103 52.20 4.24 5.05
C ILE A 103 50.72 3.88 5.15
N GLN A 104 50.03 3.62 4.04
CA GLN A 104 48.58 3.42 4.05
C GLN A 104 48.17 2.27 4.96
N THR A 105 48.71 1.06 4.77
CA THR A 105 48.30 -0.12 5.56
C THR A 105 48.58 0.04 7.05
N PRO A 106 49.80 0.44 7.49
CA PRO A 106 50.05 0.63 8.92
C PRO A 106 49.21 1.77 9.53
N LEU A 107 48.95 2.84 8.77
CA LEU A 107 48.10 3.93 9.22
C LEU A 107 46.64 3.50 9.35
N LEU A 108 46.12 2.69 8.43
CA LEU A 108 44.78 2.10 8.53
C LEU A 108 44.66 1.23 9.78
N ASN A 109 45.66 0.40 10.09
CA ASN A 109 45.66 -0.41 11.32
C ASN A 109 45.57 0.48 12.56
N LEU A 110 46.35 1.56 12.63
CA LEU A 110 46.28 2.51 13.74
C LEU A 110 44.90 3.20 13.84
N LEU A 111 44.32 3.58 12.70
CA LEU A 111 42.98 4.17 12.66
C LEU A 111 41.90 3.17 13.13
N LEU A 112 42.04 1.87 12.82
CA LEU A 112 41.12 0.82 13.26
C LEU A 112 41.28 0.49 14.76
N GLU A 113 42.50 0.58 15.29
CA GLU A 113 42.75 0.50 16.74
C GLU A 113 42.05 1.66 17.47
N HIS A 114 42.23 2.89 16.98
CA HIS A 114 41.52 4.05 17.51
C HIS A 114 40.00 3.94 17.32
N LEU A 115 39.52 3.46 16.17
CA LEU A 115 38.09 3.20 15.92
C LEU A 115 37.52 2.29 17.02
N SER A 116 38.23 1.22 17.36
CA SER A 116 37.84 0.27 18.41
C SER A 116 37.82 0.91 19.80
N GLU A 117 38.81 1.75 20.12
CA GLU A 117 38.85 2.48 21.39
C GLU A 117 37.70 3.50 21.52
N PHE A 118 37.46 4.29 20.47
CA PHE A 118 36.38 5.28 20.47
C PHE A 118 34.99 4.63 20.39
N ALA A 119 34.85 3.50 19.71
CA ALA A 119 33.60 2.76 19.66
C ALA A 119 33.15 2.29 21.05
N GLN A 120 34.09 1.82 21.88
CA GLN A 120 33.80 1.45 23.27
C GLN A 120 33.34 2.65 24.10
N LYS A 121 34.00 3.82 23.94
CA LYS A 121 33.62 5.06 24.63
C LYS A 121 32.26 5.61 24.15
N ALA A 122 31.94 5.43 22.87
CA ALA A 122 30.72 5.93 22.27
C ALA A 122 29.43 5.31 22.84
N VAL A 123 29.51 4.12 23.45
CA VAL A 123 28.36 3.48 24.11
C VAL A 123 27.94 4.25 25.37
N ASP A 124 28.90 4.83 26.09
CA ASP A 124 28.69 5.49 27.39
C ASP A 124 28.52 7.02 27.27
N GLU A 125 28.94 7.62 26.14
CA GLU A 125 28.96 9.06 25.94
C GLU A 125 27.59 9.64 25.53
N THR A 126 27.10 10.63 26.30
CA THR A 126 25.95 11.45 25.91
C THR A 126 26.43 12.56 24.97
N GLY A 127 25.87 12.63 23.75
CA GLY A 127 26.38 13.38 22.58
C GLY A 127 26.55 14.90 22.70
N ALA A 128 27.34 15.39 23.65
CA ALA A 128 27.69 16.78 23.86
C ALA A 128 29.14 17.04 23.44
N ILE A 129 29.38 18.17 22.76
CA ILE A 129 30.73 18.64 22.43
C ILE A 129 31.38 19.20 23.71
N VAL A 130 32.40 18.52 24.23
CA VAL A 130 33.12 18.95 25.43
C VAL A 130 34.52 19.44 25.03
N GLY A 131 34.85 20.69 25.39
CA GLY A 131 36.18 21.25 25.09
C GLY A 131 36.50 21.42 23.60
N GLY A 132 35.51 21.30 22.71
CA GLY A 132 35.69 21.36 21.26
C GLY A 132 35.92 20.02 20.57
N LEU A 133 36.09 18.94 21.34
CA LEU A 133 36.09 17.56 20.87
C LEU A 133 34.66 17.11 20.59
N MET A 134 34.44 16.47 19.45
CA MET A 134 33.16 15.87 19.09
C MET A 134 32.93 14.56 19.86
N PRO A 135 31.67 14.09 19.97
CA PRO A 135 31.39 12.78 20.57
C PRO A 135 32.19 11.67 19.89
N SER A 136 32.57 10.64 20.64
CA SER A 136 33.34 9.50 20.11
C SER A 136 32.66 8.84 18.91
N SER A 137 31.33 8.82 18.86
CA SER A 137 30.56 8.36 17.69
C SER A 137 30.86 9.16 16.42
N GLY A 138 31.01 10.48 16.56
CA GLY A 138 31.37 11.36 15.46
C GLY A 138 32.80 11.12 14.96
N ILE A 139 33.75 10.85 15.87
CA ILE A 139 35.13 10.50 15.49
C ILE A 139 35.13 9.17 14.72
N CYS A 140 34.36 8.17 15.17
CA CYS A 140 34.25 6.88 14.49
C CYS A 140 33.69 7.04 13.06
N SER A 141 32.61 7.81 12.89
CA SER A 141 32.06 8.10 11.55
C SER A 141 33.02 8.88 10.66
N LEU A 142 33.84 9.77 11.23
CA LEU A 142 34.92 10.42 10.48
C LEU A 142 35.97 9.42 10.01
N ILE A 143 36.42 8.50 10.87
CA ILE A 143 37.38 7.45 10.48
C ILE A 143 36.82 6.63 9.32
N LEU A 144 35.60 6.09 9.45
CA LEU A 144 34.96 5.29 8.41
C LEU A 144 34.75 6.07 7.09
N ARG A 145 34.45 7.36 7.16
CA ARG A 145 34.37 8.24 5.98
C ARG A 145 35.69 8.31 5.21
N HIS A 146 36.84 8.20 5.88
CA HIS A 146 38.16 8.19 5.21
C HIS A 146 38.53 6.84 4.62
N ILE A 147 37.87 5.76 5.06
CA ILE A 147 37.97 4.44 4.45
C ILE A 147 37.06 4.35 3.22
N ARG A 148 35.90 5.01 3.27
CA ARG A 148 34.94 5.07 2.16
C ARG A 148 35.53 5.75 0.92
N TRP A 149 35.27 5.16 -0.25
CA TRP A 149 35.67 5.61 -1.59
C TRP A 149 37.17 5.94 -1.72
N MET A 150 38.04 5.23 -1.01
CA MET A 150 39.49 5.36 -1.21
C MET A 150 39.86 5.06 -2.67
N GLU A 151 40.71 5.90 -3.27
CA GLU A 151 41.10 5.75 -4.69
C GLU A 151 41.88 4.46 -4.97
N CYS A 152 42.70 4.04 -4.01
CA CYS A 152 43.48 2.81 -4.06
C CYS A 152 43.57 2.23 -2.65
N VAL A 153 43.30 0.94 -2.49
CA VAL A 153 43.52 0.19 -1.24
C VAL A 153 44.60 -0.85 -1.54
N TYR A 154 45.75 -0.77 -0.85
CA TYR A 154 46.89 -1.66 -1.13
C TYR A 154 46.69 -3.07 -0.53
N GLU A 155 46.04 -3.19 0.63
CA GLU A 155 45.70 -4.48 1.25
C GLU A 155 44.19 -4.60 1.57
N PRO A 156 43.31 -4.67 0.54
CA PRO A 156 41.86 -4.71 0.75
C PRO A 156 41.40 -5.97 1.48
N SER A 157 42.11 -7.09 1.27
CA SER A 157 41.82 -8.37 1.91
C SER A 157 41.99 -8.32 3.43
N ALA A 158 43.10 -7.77 3.92
CA ALA A 158 43.36 -7.67 5.35
C ALA A 158 42.39 -6.69 6.03
N LEU A 159 42.08 -5.57 5.37
CA LEU A 159 41.08 -4.61 5.85
C LEU A 159 39.67 -5.22 5.94
N THR A 160 39.26 -5.97 4.92
CA THR A 160 37.96 -6.66 4.89
C THR A 160 37.88 -7.71 6.00
N GLU A 161 38.91 -8.54 6.16
CA GLU A 161 38.98 -9.53 7.24
C GLU A 161 38.87 -8.88 8.62
N HIS A 162 39.59 -7.77 8.85
CA HIS A 162 39.54 -7.06 10.12
C HIS A 162 38.13 -6.50 10.40
N LEU A 163 37.50 -5.85 9.43
CA LEU A 163 36.15 -5.27 9.60
C LEU A 163 35.09 -6.35 9.81
N LEU A 164 35.16 -7.48 9.11
CA LEU A 164 34.20 -8.58 9.27
C LEU A 164 34.38 -9.28 10.62
N THR A 165 35.61 -9.55 11.06
CA THR A 165 35.87 -10.24 12.33
C THR A 165 35.53 -9.39 13.55
N THR A 166 35.58 -8.07 13.43
CA THR A 166 35.27 -7.13 14.51
C THR A 166 33.84 -6.58 14.46
N LEU A 167 33.08 -6.83 13.39
CA LEU A 167 31.74 -6.26 13.16
C LEU A 167 30.83 -6.34 14.39
N ASN A 168 30.66 -7.55 14.95
CA ASN A 168 29.76 -7.80 16.07
C ASN A 168 30.21 -7.17 17.40
N THR A 169 31.44 -6.66 17.47
CA THR A 169 31.96 -5.97 18.65
C THR A 169 31.64 -4.48 18.66
N TYR A 170 31.26 -3.92 17.51
CA TYR A 170 30.96 -2.49 17.38
C TYR A 170 29.51 -2.16 17.76
N PRO A 171 29.22 -0.91 18.19
CA PRO A 171 27.85 -0.42 18.34
C PRO A 171 27.07 -0.41 17.01
N MET A 172 25.74 -0.49 17.09
CA MET A 172 24.84 -0.61 15.94
C MET A 172 25.06 0.42 14.83
N PHE A 173 25.32 1.69 15.17
CA PHE A 173 25.52 2.72 14.15
C PHE A 173 26.79 2.47 13.31
N LEU A 174 27.86 1.94 13.92
CA LEU A 174 29.09 1.59 13.21
C LEU A 174 28.93 0.30 12.42
N GLN A 175 28.20 -0.68 12.94
CA GLN A 175 27.89 -1.88 12.16
C GLN A 175 27.23 -1.50 10.84
N LYS A 176 26.21 -0.62 10.88
CA LYS A 176 25.54 -0.10 9.67
C LYS A 176 26.51 0.56 8.69
N ASP A 177 27.37 1.46 9.17
CA ASP A 177 28.36 2.15 8.34
C ASP A 177 29.37 1.17 7.72
N ILE A 178 29.86 0.19 8.48
CA ILE A 178 30.81 -0.83 8.00
C ILE A 178 30.17 -1.68 6.90
N LEU A 179 28.91 -2.11 7.07
CA LEU A 179 28.21 -2.89 6.05
C LEU A 179 28.13 -2.15 4.71
N HIS A 180 27.90 -0.83 4.72
CA HIS A 180 27.88 -0.01 3.50
C HIS A 180 29.24 0.16 2.83
N ILE A 181 30.35 -0.06 3.55
CA ILE A 181 31.71 0.06 3.01
C ILE A 181 32.16 -1.25 2.36
N LEU A 182 31.64 -2.41 2.79
CA LEU A 182 32.07 -3.72 2.27
C LEU A 182 32.06 -3.84 0.73
N PRO A 183 31.04 -3.36 0.00
CA PRO A 183 31.03 -3.42 -1.48
C PRO A 183 32.14 -2.62 -2.14
N GLU A 184 32.73 -1.65 -1.45
CA GLU A 184 33.83 -0.82 -1.95
C GLU A 184 35.20 -1.49 -1.73
N LEU A 185 35.28 -2.44 -0.79
CA LEU A 185 36.53 -3.12 -0.42
C LEU A 185 36.73 -4.45 -1.15
N VAL A 186 35.64 -5.11 -1.56
CA VAL A 186 35.68 -6.38 -2.28
C VAL A 186 35.65 -6.10 -3.78
N ALA A 187 36.66 -6.55 -4.53
CA ALA A 187 36.71 -6.33 -5.96
C ALA A 187 35.81 -7.34 -6.71
N ASP A 188 35.22 -6.91 -7.83
CA ASP A 188 34.39 -7.77 -8.69
C ASP A 188 35.09 -9.08 -9.11
N ASN A 189 36.41 -9.01 -9.32
CA ASN A 189 37.23 -10.15 -9.72
C ASN A 189 37.39 -11.20 -8.59
N ASP A 190 37.14 -10.81 -7.34
CA ASP A 190 37.27 -11.71 -6.19
C ASP A 190 36.11 -12.73 -6.12
N PHE A 191 35.04 -12.52 -6.89
CA PHE A 191 33.92 -13.46 -6.95
C PHE A 191 34.08 -14.58 -8.01
N GLN A 192 35.14 -14.58 -8.84
CA GLN A 192 35.23 -15.44 -10.04
C GLN A 192 35.34 -16.96 -9.77
N VAL A 193 35.73 -17.40 -8.56
CA VAL A 193 35.93 -18.82 -8.26
C VAL A 193 35.33 -19.16 -6.90
N ARG A 194 34.39 -20.12 -6.88
CA ARG A 194 33.90 -20.71 -5.63
C ARG A 194 34.97 -21.64 -5.06
N PRO A 195 35.45 -21.47 -3.81
CA PRO A 195 36.56 -22.25 -3.26
C PRO A 195 36.25 -23.73 -2.97
N THR A 196 35.11 -24.26 -3.45
CA THR A 196 34.69 -25.65 -3.25
C THR A 196 35.74 -26.64 -3.78
N TYR A 197 36.58 -26.21 -4.72
CA TYR A 197 37.71 -26.98 -5.23
C TYR A 197 39.03 -26.47 -4.61
N ARG A 198 39.32 -26.86 -3.36
CA ARG A 198 40.67 -26.68 -2.75
C ARG A 198 41.83 -27.17 -3.63
N TYR A 199 41.55 -27.98 -4.65
CA TYR A 199 42.55 -28.59 -5.53
C TYR A 199 42.86 -27.78 -6.81
N THR A 200 42.04 -26.80 -7.22
CA THR A 200 42.30 -26.04 -8.48
C THR A 200 43.02 -24.71 -8.27
N CYS A 201 42.89 -24.06 -7.10
CA CYS A 201 43.65 -22.82 -6.81
C CYS A 201 45.17 -23.05 -6.70
N LEU A 202 45.60 -24.30 -6.51
CA LEU A 202 47.02 -24.65 -6.35
C LEU A 202 47.82 -24.74 -7.66
N MET A 203 47.16 -24.67 -8.83
CA MET A 203 47.84 -24.96 -10.11
C MET A 203 48.05 -23.73 -11.01
N SER A 204 47.45 -22.56 -10.74
CA SER A 204 47.62 -21.39 -11.64
C SER A 204 47.41 -19.99 -11.05
N THR A 205 47.06 -19.83 -9.76
CA THR A 205 46.75 -18.51 -9.15
C THR A 205 47.69 -18.18 -8.00
N SER A 206 48.09 -16.91 -7.87
CA SER A 206 48.91 -16.43 -6.74
C SER A 206 48.19 -16.60 -5.40
N PHE A 207 48.95 -16.74 -4.31
CA PHE A 207 48.41 -16.87 -2.94
C PHE A 207 47.47 -15.70 -2.58
N GLU A 208 47.83 -14.48 -2.98
CA GLU A 208 47.02 -13.26 -2.77
C GLU A 208 45.64 -13.33 -3.43
N SER A 209 45.56 -13.84 -4.67
CA SER A 209 44.28 -13.97 -5.39
C SER A 209 43.36 -15.00 -4.74
N CYS A 210 43.90 -16.02 -4.06
CA CYS A 210 43.10 -16.97 -3.31
C CYS A 210 42.56 -16.38 -2.01
N LEU A 211 43.33 -15.52 -1.34
CA LEU A 211 42.90 -14.84 -0.11
C LEU A 211 41.78 -13.84 -0.39
N SER A 212 41.90 -13.04 -1.45
CA SER A 212 40.87 -12.06 -1.81
C SER A 212 39.53 -12.73 -2.11
N GLN A 213 39.56 -13.86 -2.83
CA GLN A 213 38.37 -14.70 -3.07
C GLN A 213 37.74 -15.19 -1.76
N ILE A 214 38.53 -15.72 -0.82
CA ILE A 214 38.01 -16.21 0.47
C ILE A 214 37.27 -15.08 1.22
N HIS A 215 37.84 -13.88 1.24
CA HIS A 215 37.22 -12.75 1.94
C HIS A 215 35.97 -12.22 1.25
N ALA A 216 35.90 -12.27 -0.08
CA ALA A 216 34.67 -11.94 -0.81
C ALA A 216 33.51 -12.88 -0.45
N HIS A 217 33.76 -14.19 -0.41
CA HIS A 217 32.75 -15.17 0.03
C HIS A 217 32.40 -14.99 1.51
N LEU A 218 33.40 -14.72 2.37
CA LEU A 218 33.17 -14.45 3.79
C LEU A 218 32.30 -13.20 4.01
N ALA A 219 32.47 -12.15 3.21
CA ALA A 219 31.65 -10.95 3.28
C ALA A 219 30.17 -11.27 2.98
N VAL A 220 29.92 -12.04 1.92
CA VAL A 220 28.55 -12.48 1.57
C VAL A 220 27.95 -13.36 2.66
N ASP A 221 28.70 -14.34 3.17
CA ASP A 221 28.24 -15.22 4.24
C ASP A 221 27.92 -14.44 5.52
N THR A 222 28.76 -13.47 5.89
CA THR A 222 28.55 -12.60 7.06
C THR A 222 27.29 -11.75 6.90
N LEU A 223 27.05 -11.21 5.71
CA LEU A 223 25.83 -10.44 5.40
C LEU A 223 24.57 -11.31 5.46
N LEU A 224 24.62 -12.54 4.94
CA LEU A 224 23.51 -13.50 5.03
C LEU A 224 23.22 -13.93 6.47
N GLU A 225 24.27 -14.12 7.28
CA GLU A 225 24.13 -14.36 8.72
C GLU A 225 23.49 -13.16 9.41
N THR A 226 23.95 -11.94 9.10
CA THR A 226 23.42 -10.69 9.65
C THR A 226 21.93 -10.51 9.34
N ILE A 227 21.49 -10.81 8.11
CA ILE A 227 20.07 -10.79 7.70
C ILE A 227 19.24 -11.82 8.50
N SER A 228 19.87 -12.90 8.93
CA SER A 228 19.22 -13.98 9.67
C SER A 228 19.13 -13.71 11.17
N SER A 229 20.13 -13.03 11.75
CA SER A 229 20.25 -12.81 13.19
C SER A 229 19.74 -11.44 13.68
N GLU A 230 19.98 -10.36 12.93
CA GLU A 230 19.83 -8.98 13.41
C GLU A 230 18.81 -8.18 12.58
N ASN A 231 17.59 -8.01 13.09
CA ASN A 231 16.50 -7.34 12.37
C ASN A 231 16.84 -5.88 11.98
N GLU A 232 17.57 -5.15 12.83
CA GLU A 232 17.93 -3.74 12.57
C GLU A 232 19.00 -3.55 11.47
N LEU A 233 19.68 -4.64 11.07
CA LEU A 233 20.75 -4.63 10.06
C LEU A 233 20.31 -5.23 8.73
N VAL A 234 19.08 -5.74 8.62
CA VAL A 234 18.56 -6.38 7.41
C VAL A 234 18.65 -5.42 6.21
N VAL A 235 18.15 -4.19 6.35
CA VAL A 235 18.15 -3.22 5.25
C VAL A 235 19.57 -2.83 4.81
N PRO A 236 20.49 -2.39 5.71
CA PRO A 236 21.88 -2.13 5.36
C PRO A 236 22.59 -3.32 4.71
N ALA A 237 22.37 -4.54 5.23
CA ALA A 237 22.99 -5.74 4.69
C ALA A 237 22.48 -6.05 3.27
N ILE A 238 21.18 -5.88 3.01
CA ILE A 238 20.60 -6.05 1.67
C ILE A 238 21.07 -4.98 0.70
N GLU A 239 21.22 -3.73 1.16
CA GLU A 239 21.80 -2.67 0.33
C GLU A 239 23.25 -2.96 -0.03
N ALA A 240 24.05 -3.48 0.91
CA ALA A 240 25.40 -3.93 0.63
C ALA A 240 25.42 -5.07 -0.41
N LEU A 241 24.58 -6.10 -0.22
CA LEU A 241 24.46 -7.21 -1.17
C LEU A 241 24.02 -6.73 -2.56
N SER A 242 23.14 -5.74 -2.65
CA SER A 242 22.68 -5.16 -3.92
C SER A 242 23.79 -4.45 -4.69
N ASN A 243 24.84 -4.01 -4.00
CA ASN A 243 25.94 -3.25 -4.58
C ASN A 243 27.14 -4.13 -4.98
N PHE A 244 27.18 -5.41 -4.57
CA PHE A 244 28.20 -6.32 -5.09
C PHE A 244 27.89 -6.73 -6.52
N ASN A 245 28.92 -6.78 -7.36
CA ASN A 245 28.83 -7.34 -8.71
C ASN A 245 29.12 -8.85 -8.68
N MET A 246 28.20 -9.62 -8.11
CA MET A 246 28.35 -11.07 -7.95
C MET A 246 28.03 -11.82 -9.26
N PRO A 247 28.73 -12.94 -9.57
CA PRO A 247 28.35 -13.85 -10.63
C PRO A 247 27.01 -14.52 -10.32
N VAL A 248 26.32 -14.94 -11.37
CA VAL A 248 24.97 -15.52 -11.31
C VAL A 248 24.88 -16.68 -10.32
N ASP A 249 25.89 -17.56 -10.27
CA ASP A 249 25.90 -18.73 -9.38
C ASP A 249 25.84 -18.34 -7.89
N ILE A 250 26.53 -17.26 -7.49
CA ILE A 250 26.52 -16.77 -6.12
C ILE A 250 25.23 -16.00 -5.86
N SER A 251 24.81 -15.17 -6.83
CA SER A 251 23.55 -14.42 -6.71
C SER A 251 22.35 -15.34 -6.54
N ASP A 252 22.28 -16.45 -7.27
CA ASP A 252 21.19 -17.42 -7.16
C ASP A 252 21.11 -18.05 -5.76
N ASP A 253 22.26 -18.27 -5.13
CA ASP A 253 22.35 -18.81 -3.78
C ASP A 253 21.95 -17.78 -2.72
N VAL A 254 22.38 -16.53 -2.89
CA VAL A 254 21.94 -15.39 -2.06
C VAL A 254 20.41 -15.20 -2.18
N THR A 255 19.88 -15.21 -3.41
CA THR A 255 18.44 -15.14 -3.69
C THR A 255 17.69 -16.25 -2.98
N ARG A 256 18.18 -17.49 -3.01
CA ARG A 256 17.53 -18.62 -2.32
C ARG A 256 17.53 -18.45 -0.79
N CYS A 257 18.62 -17.98 -0.21
CA CYS A 257 18.70 -17.69 1.22
C CYS A 257 17.70 -16.60 1.64
N ILE A 258 17.63 -15.50 0.87
CA ILE A 258 16.70 -14.40 1.13
C ILE A 258 15.25 -14.85 0.95
N LEU A 259 14.94 -15.62 -0.10
CA LEU A 259 13.63 -16.24 -0.27
C LEU A 259 13.26 -17.10 0.95
N GLY A 260 14.20 -17.86 1.50
CA GLY A 260 14.02 -18.66 2.72
C GLY A 260 13.63 -17.82 3.94
N ARG A 261 14.14 -16.59 4.04
CA ARG A 261 13.90 -15.68 5.18
C ARG A 261 12.56 -14.94 5.11
N LEU A 262 11.99 -14.70 3.93
CA LEU A 262 10.79 -13.85 3.74
C LEU A 262 9.63 -14.12 4.70
N THR A 263 9.30 -15.39 5.01
CA THR A 263 8.17 -15.73 5.90
C THR A 263 8.40 -15.35 7.36
N SER A 264 9.64 -15.08 7.75
CA SER A 264 10.05 -14.79 9.12
C SER A 264 10.49 -13.34 9.33
N SER A 265 10.44 -12.52 8.27
CA SER A 265 10.80 -11.10 8.28
C SER A 265 9.61 -10.23 8.70
N SER A 266 9.92 -9.05 9.25
CA SER A 266 8.90 -8.04 9.57
C SER A 266 8.48 -7.28 8.30
N LEU A 267 7.25 -6.75 8.26
CA LEU A 267 6.78 -5.95 7.12
C LEU A 267 7.63 -4.70 6.83
N GLN A 268 8.39 -4.19 7.80
CA GLN A 268 9.26 -3.03 7.63
C GLN A 268 10.49 -3.35 6.77
N ASP A 269 11.00 -4.58 6.86
CA ASP A 269 12.21 -5.03 6.17
C ASP A 269 11.90 -5.61 4.78
N MET A 270 10.68 -6.12 4.60
CA MET A 270 10.20 -6.77 3.38
C MET A 270 10.37 -5.95 2.09
N PRO A 271 10.14 -4.62 2.05
CA PRO A 271 10.31 -3.83 0.84
C PRO A 271 11.74 -3.89 0.29
N GLY A 272 12.76 -3.86 1.16
CA GLY A 272 14.16 -3.99 0.77
C GLY A 272 14.48 -5.38 0.22
N LEU A 273 14.02 -6.43 0.91
CA LEU A 273 14.19 -7.83 0.50
C LEU A 273 13.55 -8.09 -0.87
N VAL A 274 12.30 -7.67 -1.05
CA VAL A 274 11.57 -7.84 -2.30
C VAL A 274 12.22 -7.05 -3.43
N ARG A 275 12.68 -5.82 -3.17
CA ARG A 275 13.42 -5.03 -4.17
C ARG A 275 14.68 -5.75 -4.62
N PHE A 276 15.47 -6.28 -3.69
CA PHE A 276 16.67 -7.06 -4.02
C PHE A 276 16.33 -8.27 -4.89
N LEU A 277 15.32 -9.05 -4.52
CA LEU A 277 14.91 -10.26 -5.26
C LEU A 277 14.45 -9.92 -6.68
N VAL A 278 13.69 -8.84 -6.86
CA VAL A 278 13.25 -8.40 -8.20
C VAL A 278 14.42 -7.85 -9.01
N GLN A 279 15.38 -7.16 -8.38
CA GLN A 279 16.56 -6.63 -9.06
C GLN A 279 17.53 -7.72 -9.50
N THR A 280 17.73 -8.75 -8.67
CA THR A 280 18.70 -9.84 -8.91
C THR A 280 18.13 -11.05 -9.64
N ALA A 281 16.81 -11.14 -9.81
CA ALA A 281 16.20 -12.23 -10.57
C ALA A 281 16.75 -12.32 -12.00
N THR A 282 17.09 -13.53 -12.40
CA THR A 282 17.61 -13.88 -13.73
C THR A 282 16.52 -14.59 -14.54
N ASP A 283 16.70 -14.70 -15.86
CA ASP A 283 15.73 -15.41 -16.72
C ASP A 283 15.52 -16.89 -16.30
N ALA A 284 16.54 -17.50 -15.68
CA ALA A 284 16.47 -18.88 -15.22
C ALA A 284 15.65 -19.04 -13.93
N ASN A 285 15.75 -18.09 -13.01
CA ASN A 285 15.09 -18.16 -11.69
C ASN A 285 13.82 -17.29 -11.58
N ALA A 286 13.50 -16.47 -12.58
CA ALA A 286 12.42 -15.48 -12.54
C ALA A 286 11.07 -16.05 -12.12
N VAL A 287 10.71 -17.23 -12.67
CA VAL A 287 9.44 -17.89 -12.36
C VAL A 287 9.40 -18.33 -10.90
N GLU A 288 10.42 -19.02 -10.42
CA GLU A 288 10.52 -19.51 -9.05
C GLU A 288 10.55 -18.35 -8.04
N THR A 289 11.33 -17.31 -8.34
CA THR A 289 11.43 -16.11 -7.50
C THR A 289 10.09 -15.40 -7.38
N ILE A 290 9.38 -15.16 -8.49
CA ILE A 290 8.07 -14.50 -8.46
C ILE A 290 7.05 -15.35 -7.71
N ASP A 291 7.02 -16.67 -7.94
CA ASP A 291 6.08 -17.57 -7.28
C ASP A 291 6.32 -17.64 -5.76
N ALA A 292 7.59 -17.74 -5.35
CA ALA A 292 7.96 -17.71 -3.95
C ALA A 292 7.64 -16.36 -3.27
N ILE A 293 7.82 -15.23 -3.97
CA ILE A 293 7.39 -13.91 -3.48
C ILE A 293 5.86 -13.88 -3.31
N ARG A 294 5.09 -14.35 -4.30
CA ARG A 294 3.62 -14.38 -4.25
C ARG A 294 3.10 -15.12 -3.04
N ASP A 295 3.68 -16.29 -2.75
CA ASP A 295 3.24 -17.12 -1.64
C ASP A 295 3.69 -16.57 -0.29
N LYS A 296 5.01 -16.34 -0.12
CA LYS A 296 5.59 -15.99 1.18
C LYS A 296 5.22 -14.59 1.65
N VAL A 297 5.12 -13.63 0.73
CA VAL A 297 4.70 -12.26 1.08
C VAL A 297 3.21 -12.24 1.43
N SER A 298 2.36 -12.99 0.71
CA SER A 298 0.94 -13.08 1.04
C SER A 298 0.72 -13.67 2.43
N GLU A 299 1.48 -14.72 2.79
CA GLU A 299 1.43 -15.30 4.12
C GLU A 299 1.84 -14.29 5.21
N CYS A 300 2.90 -13.52 4.98
CA CYS A 300 3.36 -12.48 5.91
C CYS A 300 2.32 -11.37 6.13
N ILE A 301 1.67 -10.90 5.05
CA ILE A 301 0.60 -9.88 5.14
C ILE A 301 -0.57 -10.42 5.96
N LEU A 302 -1.05 -11.63 5.65
CA LEU A 302 -2.18 -12.26 6.34
C LEU A 302 -1.95 -12.53 7.83
N GLN A 303 -0.69 -12.69 8.25
CA GLN A 303 -0.33 -12.87 9.67
C GLN A 303 -0.27 -11.54 10.44
N THR A 304 -0.26 -10.41 9.75
CA THR A 304 -0.09 -9.08 10.34
C THR A 304 -1.44 -8.39 10.57
N ALA A 305 -1.54 -7.50 11.57
CA ALA A 305 -2.74 -6.71 11.79
C ALA A 305 -2.91 -5.62 10.69
N ALA A 306 -4.14 -5.53 10.17
CA ALA A 306 -4.69 -4.73 9.06
C ALA A 306 -4.33 -3.23 8.87
N ALA A 307 -3.41 -2.64 9.64
CA ALA A 307 -3.30 -1.18 9.75
C ALA A 307 -1.86 -0.63 9.74
N SER A 308 -0.94 -1.23 8.97
CA SER A 308 0.40 -0.66 8.82
C SER A 308 0.59 0.07 7.48
N ASN A 309 1.13 1.28 7.53
CA ASN A 309 1.62 2.02 6.35
C ASN A 309 2.68 1.22 5.57
N ASP A 310 3.32 0.25 6.23
CA ASP A 310 4.35 -0.62 5.65
C ASP A 310 3.81 -1.48 4.51
N GLU A 311 2.53 -1.86 4.54
CA GLU A 311 1.86 -2.63 3.49
C GLU A 311 1.83 -1.89 2.15
N ALA A 312 1.49 -0.60 2.19
CA ALA A 312 1.42 0.24 1.00
C ALA A 312 2.81 0.44 0.38
N PHE A 313 3.83 0.64 1.23
CA PHE A 313 5.20 0.81 0.77
C PHE A 313 5.78 -0.48 0.18
N LEU A 314 5.49 -1.65 0.79
CA LEU A 314 5.84 -2.97 0.25
C LEU A 314 5.26 -3.16 -1.15
N LEU A 315 3.96 -2.90 -1.32
CA LEU A 315 3.30 -3.01 -2.62
C LEU A 315 3.93 -2.06 -3.65
N GLN A 316 4.21 -0.83 -3.24
CA GLN A 316 4.85 0.16 -4.11
C GLN A 316 6.22 -0.29 -4.61
N GLN A 317 7.08 -0.81 -3.73
CA GLN A 317 8.40 -1.32 -4.12
C GLN A 317 8.29 -2.50 -5.09
N PHE A 318 7.39 -3.44 -4.83
CA PHE A 318 7.20 -4.60 -5.71
C PHE A 318 6.68 -4.20 -7.10
N VAL A 319 5.63 -3.37 -7.15
CA VAL A 319 5.02 -2.90 -8.40
C VAL A 319 5.99 -2.05 -9.22
N HIS A 320 6.76 -1.15 -8.58
CA HIS A 320 7.80 -0.39 -9.26
C HIS A 320 8.91 -1.31 -9.79
N GLY A 321 9.38 -2.28 -9.00
CA GLY A 321 10.38 -3.25 -9.42
C GLY A 321 9.95 -4.01 -10.68
N LEU A 322 8.72 -4.54 -10.70
CA LEU A 322 8.15 -5.18 -11.89
C LEU A 322 7.99 -4.20 -13.06
N GLY A 323 7.63 -2.94 -12.79
CA GLY A 323 7.47 -1.91 -13.81
C GLY A 323 8.77 -1.61 -14.59
N PHE A 324 9.92 -1.64 -13.92
CA PHE A 324 11.23 -1.44 -14.55
C PHE A 324 11.76 -2.69 -15.26
N ARG A 325 11.36 -3.89 -14.82
CA ARG A 325 11.76 -5.18 -15.38
C ARG A 325 10.66 -5.79 -16.26
N SER A 326 10.62 -5.39 -17.54
CA SER A 326 9.58 -5.83 -18.49
C SER A 326 9.51 -7.36 -18.69
N ASP A 327 10.64 -8.05 -18.52
CA ASP A 327 10.79 -9.50 -18.51
C ASP A 327 10.06 -10.14 -17.32
N LEU A 328 10.29 -9.64 -16.11
CA LEU A 328 9.62 -10.11 -14.89
C LEU A 328 8.13 -9.75 -14.89
N LEU A 329 7.77 -8.57 -15.41
CA LEU A 329 6.37 -8.17 -15.58
C LEU A 329 5.62 -9.14 -16.52
N ALA A 330 6.23 -9.51 -17.63
CA ALA A 330 5.66 -10.49 -18.55
C ALA A 330 5.54 -11.87 -17.89
N CYS A 331 6.54 -12.27 -17.11
CA CYS A 331 6.53 -13.51 -16.33
C CYS A 331 5.39 -13.51 -15.29
N PHE A 332 5.25 -12.44 -14.50
CA PHE A 332 4.18 -12.26 -13.52
C PHE A 332 2.80 -12.38 -14.16
N PHE A 333 2.54 -11.64 -15.26
CA PHE A 333 1.25 -11.75 -15.95
C PHE A 333 0.96 -13.17 -16.45
N LYS A 334 1.97 -13.89 -16.93
CA LYS A 334 1.81 -15.27 -17.40
C LYS A 334 1.48 -16.21 -16.23
N LEU A 335 2.18 -16.07 -15.11
CA LEU A 335 1.94 -16.87 -13.91
C LEU A 335 0.52 -16.64 -13.38
N VAL A 336 0.14 -15.38 -13.13
CA VAL A 336 -1.18 -15.05 -12.57
C VAL A 336 -2.33 -15.41 -13.52
N ALA A 337 -2.12 -15.34 -14.85
CA ALA A 337 -3.15 -15.72 -15.82
C ALA A 337 -3.31 -17.25 -16.01
N THR A 338 -2.36 -18.05 -15.52
CA THR A 338 -2.37 -19.53 -15.63
C THR A 338 -2.51 -20.25 -14.30
N SER A 339 -2.28 -19.55 -13.18
CA SER A 339 -2.39 -20.10 -11.84
C SER A 339 -3.82 -20.55 -11.52
N THR A 340 -3.93 -21.69 -10.83
CA THR A 340 -5.19 -22.21 -10.29
C THR A 340 -5.44 -21.79 -8.84
N ALA A 341 -4.41 -21.31 -8.15
CA ALA A 341 -4.48 -20.77 -6.80
C ALA A 341 -4.11 -19.29 -6.83
N ALA A 342 -4.95 -18.45 -6.23
CA ALA A 342 -4.68 -17.03 -6.08
C ALA A 342 -4.07 -16.73 -4.71
N SER A 343 -3.09 -15.83 -4.72
CA SER A 343 -2.53 -15.24 -3.52
C SER A 343 -3.11 -13.83 -3.29
N LEU A 344 -3.02 -13.33 -2.06
CA LEU A 344 -3.41 -11.94 -1.75
C LEU A 344 -2.58 -10.95 -2.59
N LEU A 345 -1.29 -11.25 -2.76
CA LEU A 345 -0.37 -10.41 -3.54
C LEU A 345 -0.74 -10.35 -5.02
N ASP A 346 -1.41 -11.36 -5.58
CA ASP A 346 -1.90 -11.32 -6.97
C ASP A 346 -2.89 -10.18 -7.19
N VAL A 347 -3.88 -10.08 -6.29
CA VAL A 347 -4.89 -9.02 -6.31
C VAL A 347 -4.20 -7.67 -6.17
N TRP A 348 -3.35 -7.52 -5.15
CA TRP A 348 -2.65 -6.27 -4.87
C TRP A 348 -1.76 -5.81 -6.01
N THR A 349 -0.97 -6.72 -6.58
CA THR A 349 -0.04 -6.39 -7.67
C THR A 349 -0.81 -6.03 -8.93
N LEU A 350 -1.93 -6.69 -9.25
CA LEU A 350 -2.77 -6.28 -10.38
C LEU A 350 -3.41 -4.90 -10.17
N VAL A 351 -3.87 -4.59 -8.95
CA VAL A 351 -4.37 -3.25 -8.60
C VAL A 351 -3.26 -2.20 -8.75
N GLY A 352 -2.08 -2.46 -8.19
CA GLY A 352 -0.93 -1.55 -8.27
C GLY A 352 -0.45 -1.35 -9.70
N LEU A 353 -0.34 -2.43 -10.49
CA LEU A 353 0.01 -2.35 -11.91
C LEU A 353 -1.03 -1.59 -12.73
N HIS A 354 -2.33 -1.74 -12.44
CA HIS A 354 -3.38 -0.95 -13.08
C HIS A 354 -3.26 0.56 -12.78
N SER A 355 -2.76 0.90 -11.59
CA SER A 355 -2.54 2.30 -11.17
C SER A 355 -1.27 2.91 -11.77
N SER A 356 -0.16 2.15 -11.77
CA SER A 356 1.16 2.65 -12.17
C SER A 356 1.41 2.58 -13.68
N GLN A 357 0.84 1.59 -14.37
CA GLN A 357 1.04 1.42 -15.81
C GLN A 357 0.13 2.33 -16.63
N SER A 358 0.57 2.67 -17.85
CA SER A 358 -0.21 3.45 -18.81
C SER A 358 -0.51 2.64 -20.08
N GLY A 359 -1.62 2.96 -20.75
CA GLY A 359 -2.01 2.36 -22.03
C GLY A 359 -2.15 0.82 -21.99
N PRO A 360 -1.36 0.06 -22.76
CA PRO A 360 -1.53 -1.39 -22.90
C PRO A 360 -1.24 -2.18 -21.62
N GLY A 361 -0.31 -1.73 -20.77
CA GLY A 361 0.00 -2.40 -19.49
C GLY A 361 -1.17 -2.36 -18.53
N LYS A 362 -1.83 -1.19 -18.43
CA LYS A 362 -3.06 -0.98 -17.63
C LYS A 362 -4.21 -1.87 -18.11
N ALA A 363 -4.46 -1.88 -19.42
CA ALA A 363 -5.50 -2.72 -20.01
C ALA A 363 -5.25 -4.21 -19.80
N LYS A 364 -3.98 -4.65 -19.88
CA LYS A 364 -3.60 -6.03 -19.61
C LYS A 364 -3.82 -6.43 -18.15
N ALA A 365 -3.47 -5.55 -17.19
CA ALA A 365 -3.73 -5.80 -15.78
C ALA A 365 -5.22 -5.97 -15.49
N ALA A 366 -6.07 -5.08 -16.03
CA ALA A 366 -7.53 -5.21 -15.91
C ALA A 366 -8.07 -6.50 -16.55
N ALA A 367 -7.59 -6.85 -17.76
CA ALA A 367 -8.03 -8.06 -18.45
C ALA A 367 -7.66 -9.34 -17.67
N VAL A 368 -6.45 -9.42 -17.11
CA VAL A 368 -6.02 -10.57 -16.28
C VAL A 368 -6.83 -10.62 -15.00
N PHE A 369 -7.07 -9.48 -14.35
CA PHE A 369 -7.89 -9.39 -13.15
C PHE A 369 -9.30 -9.93 -13.37
N VAL A 370 -10.02 -9.38 -14.35
CA VAL A 370 -11.41 -9.76 -14.66
C VAL A 370 -11.49 -11.22 -15.09
N LYS A 371 -10.51 -11.72 -15.86
CA LYS A 371 -10.45 -13.13 -16.25
C LYS A 371 -10.32 -14.06 -15.04
N ASN A 372 -9.49 -13.71 -14.06
CA ASN A 372 -9.31 -14.52 -12.84
C ASN A 372 -10.55 -14.49 -11.94
N VAL A 373 -11.26 -13.37 -11.91
CA VAL A 373 -12.57 -13.28 -11.26
C VAL A 373 -13.61 -14.17 -11.97
N ALA A 374 -13.74 -14.04 -13.29
CA ALA A 374 -14.70 -14.81 -14.09
C ALA A 374 -14.46 -16.33 -14.01
N ASN A 375 -13.19 -16.75 -13.94
CA ASN A 375 -12.83 -18.16 -13.79
C ASN A 375 -12.95 -18.67 -12.35
N GLY A 376 -13.34 -17.83 -11.38
CA GLY A 376 -13.45 -18.22 -9.97
C GLY A 376 -12.12 -18.48 -9.26
N VAL A 377 -11.00 -18.03 -9.84
CA VAL A 377 -9.66 -18.14 -9.23
C VAL A 377 -9.54 -17.13 -8.08
N PHE A 378 -10.07 -15.92 -8.27
CA PHE A 378 -10.22 -14.93 -7.20
C PHE A 378 -11.52 -15.21 -6.44
N THR A 379 -11.41 -16.01 -5.37
CA THR A 379 -12.54 -16.38 -4.52
C THR A 379 -12.97 -15.22 -3.62
N LYS A 380 -14.16 -15.33 -3.02
CA LYS A 380 -14.67 -14.32 -2.08
C LYS A 380 -13.74 -14.16 -0.88
N GLU A 381 -13.11 -15.23 -0.41
CA GLU A 381 -12.19 -15.23 0.73
C GLU A 381 -10.93 -14.42 0.40
N VAL A 382 -10.31 -14.67 -0.77
CA VAL A 382 -9.11 -13.94 -1.21
C VAL A 382 -9.42 -12.46 -1.40
N LEU A 383 -10.54 -12.14 -2.05
CA LEU A 383 -10.97 -10.76 -2.28
C LEU A 383 -11.33 -10.04 -0.97
N HIS A 384 -11.96 -10.72 -0.01
CA HIS A 384 -12.24 -10.16 1.30
C HIS A 384 -10.94 -9.90 2.08
N GLY A 385 -9.98 -10.84 2.05
CA GLY A 385 -8.66 -10.63 2.63
C GLY A 385 -7.94 -9.41 2.03
N ALA A 386 -7.93 -9.32 0.70
CA ALA A 386 -7.21 -8.27 -0.02
C ALA A 386 -7.87 -6.88 0.04
N LEU A 387 -9.21 -6.81 0.00
CA LEU A 387 -9.97 -5.56 -0.18
C LEU A 387 -10.74 -5.10 1.06
N ALA A 388 -10.88 -5.96 2.08
CA ALA A 388 -11.53 -5.58 3.33
C ALA A 388 -10.57 -5.68 4.52
N ALA A 389 -9.94 -6.84 4.71
CA ALA A 389 -9.06 -7.02 5.87
C ALA A 389 -7.78 -6.16 5.78
N HIS A 390 -7.22 -5.95 4.59
CA HIS A 390 -6.00 -5.15 4.40
C HIS A 390 -6.19 -3.98 3.42
N LEU A 391 -7.35 -3.32 3.47
CA LEU A 391 -7.63 -2.17 2.59
C LEU A 391 -6.64 -1.00 2.84
N GLY A 392 -6.09 -0.90 4.05
CA GLY A 392 -5.11 0.12 4.43
C GLY A 392 -3.91 0.18 3.48
N GLY A 393 -3.31 -0.97 3.14
CA GLY A 393 -2.22 -1.07 2.16
C GLY A 393 -2.60 -0.63 0.73
N LEU A 394 -3.88 -0.68 0.38
CA LEU A 394 -4.40 -0.28 -0.93
C LEU A 394 -4.91 1.17 -0.98
N THR A 395 -4.82 1.93 0.12
CA THR A 395 -5.29 3.33 0.18
C THR A 395 -4.76 4.21 -0.97
N PRO A 396 -3.47 4.16 -1.35
CA PRO A 396 -2.95 4.94 -2.48
C PRO A 396 -3.50 4.52 -3.85
N TYR A 397 -4.15 3.36 -3.92
CA TYR A 397 -4.59 2.69 -5.14
C TYR A 397 -6.12 2.54 -5.23
N LEU A 398 -6.89 3.18 -4.34
CA LEU A 398 -8.36 3.05 -4.26
C LEU A 398 -9.08 3.32 -5.58
N ASN A 399 -8.62 4.30 -6.35
CA ASN A 399 -9.16 4.58 -7.69
C ASN A 399 -9.09 3.32 -8.60
N SER A 400 -7.96 2.60 -8.57
CA SER A 400 -7.79 1.36 -9.33
C SER A 400 -8.63 0.21 -8.77
N VAL A 401 -8.81 0.13 -7.44
CA VAL A 401 -9.71 -0.85 -6.82
C VAL A 401 -11.13 -0.68 -7.33
N VAL A 402 -11.66 0.55 -7.29
CA VAL A 402 -13.02 0.86 -7.75
C VAL A 402 -13.19 0.55 -9.24
N HIS A 403 -12.24 0.97 -10.10
CA HIS A 403 -12.30 0.67 -11.52
C HIS A 403 -12.26 -0.83 -11.85
N LEU A 404 -11.43 -1.61 -11.16
CA LEU A 404 -11.34 -3.05 -11.39
C LEU A 404 -12.59 -3.79 -10.90
N ALA A 405 -13.16 -3.37 -9.77
CA ALA A 405 -14.44 -3.87 -9.28
C ALA A 405 -15.59 -3.56 -10.27
N GLY A 406 -15.63 -2.33 -10.81
CA GLY A 406 -16.57 -1.93 -11.85
C GLY A 406 -16.37 -2.73 -13.16
N ALA A 407 -15.14 -2.97 -13.58
CA ALA A 407 -14.84 -3.80 -14.75
C ALA A 407 -15.30 -5.26 -14.57
N ALA A 408 -15.18 -5.81 -13.34
CA ALA A 408 -15.72 -7.13 -13.01
C ALA A 408 -17.26 -7.14 -13.04
N LEU A 409 -17.92 -6.07 -12.58
CA LEU A 409 -19.38 -5.94 -12.62
C LEU A 409 -19.92 -5.90 -14.06
N GLN A 410 -19.19 -5.27 -14.98
CA GLN A 410 -19.57 -5.19 -16.40
C GLN A 410 -19.31 -6.47 -17.19
N ALA A 411 -18.52 -7.41 -16.64
CA ALA A 411 -18.21 -8.66 -17.30
C ALA A 411 -19.29 -9.72 -16.98
N PRO A 412 -19.89 -10.37 -17.99
CA PRO A 412 -21.08 -11.20 -17.82
C PRO A 412 -20.88 -12.38 -16.87
N ASP A 413 -19.67 -12.98 -16.87
CA ASP A 413 -19.34 -14.13 -16.03
C ASP A 413 -18.81 -13.73 -14.64
N ALA A 414 -18.65 -12.43 -14.38
CA ALA A 414 -18.05 -11.89 -13.15
C ALA A 414 -18.97 -10.95 -12.36
N VAL A 415 -20.18 -10.66 -12.86
CA VAL A 415 -21.14 -9.69 -12.28
C VAL A 415 -21.28 -9.88 -10.77
N ALA A 416 -21.61 -11.09 -10.31
CA ALA A 416 -21.83 -11.38 -8.90
C ALA A 416 -20.59 -11.10 -8.01
N MET A 417 -19.38 -11.27 -8.54
CA MET A 417 -18.16 -10.94 -7.81
C MET A 417 -17.87 -9.44 -7.85
N GLY A 418 -18.16 -8.76 -8.97
CA GLY A 418 -18.11 -7.30 -9.05
C GLY A 418 -19.04 -6.63 -8.02
N GLN A 419 -20.27 -7.16 -7.87
CA GLN A 419 -21.21 -6.74 -6.83
C GLN A 419 -20.58 -6.91 -5.44
N PHE A 420 -20.07 -8.11 -5.14
CA PHE A 420 -19.43 -8.42 -3.86
C PHE A 420 -18.28 -7.45 -3.55
N MET A 421 -17.39 -7.21 -4.51
CA MET A 421 -16.25 -6.31 -4.36
C MET A 421 -16.67 -4.86 -4.09
N LEU A 422 -17.61 -4.31 -4.88
CA LEU A 422 -18.09 -2.94 -4.68
C LEU A 422 -18.80 -2.78 -3.33
N THR A 423 -19.58 -3.78 -2.90
CA THR A 423 -20.23 -3.78 -1.58
C THR A 423 -19.22 -3.79 -0.45
N ILE A 424 -18.23 -4.70 -0.45
CA ILE A 424 -17.26 -4.76 0.64
C ILE A 424 -16.40 -3.49 0.69
N VAL A 425 -15.97 -2.97 -0.46
CA VAL A 425 -15.14 -1.76 -0.51
C VAL A 425 -15.95 -0.57 -0.01
N PHE A 426 -17.18 -0.36 -0.49
CA PHE A 426 -18.03 0.74 -0.02
C PHE A 426 -18.22 0.73 1.51
N ASN A 427 -18.50 -0.45 2.08
CA ASN A 427 -18.71 -0.61 3.52
C ASN A 427 -17.43 -0.35 4.32
N GLN A 428 -16.29 -0.82 3.86
CA GLN A 428 -15.01 -0.58 4.52
C GLN A 428 -14.63 0.90 4.48
N LEU A 429 -14.84 1.57 3.35
CA LEU A 429 -14.65 3.02 3.23
C LEU A 429 -15.59 3.79 4.18
N ALA A 430 -16.81 3.29 4.45
CA ALA A 430 -17.75 3.92 5.38
C ALA A 430 -17.25 3.90 6.84
N THR A 431 -16.45 2.88 7.21
CA THR A 431 -15.87 2.79 8.55
C THR A 431 -14.66 3.71 8.75
N ALA A 432 -14.03 4.16 7.65
CA ALA A 432 -12.89 5.06 7.70
C ALA A 432 -13.34 6.48 8.07
N ARG A 433 -12.70 7.10 9.07
CA ARG A 433 -13.05 8.45 9.58
C ARG A 433 -12.43 9.60 8.78
N ASP A 434 -11.92 9.34 7.57
CA ASP A 434 -11.16 10.32 6.78
C ASP A 434 -12.01 10.86 5.61
N ASP A 435 -12.10 12.19 5.52
CA ASP A 435 -12.87 12.90 4.50
C ASP A 435 -12.39 12.60 3.06
N HIS A 436 -11.10 12.29 2.86
CA HIS A 436 -10.57 11.94 1.52
C HIS A 436 -11.12 10.59 1.01
N VAL A 437 -11.52 9.72 1.93
CA VAL A 437 -12.02 8.38 1.61
C VAL A 437 -13.47 8.44 1.11
N TYR A 438 -14.22 9.46 1.51
CA TYR A 438 -15.59 9.71 1.09
C TYR A 438 -15.71 9.96 -0.43
N GLU A 439 -14.70 10.57 -1.06
CA GLU A 439 -14.69 10.79 -2.52
C GLU A 439 -14.83 9.47 -3.30
N TYR A 440 -14.23 8.39 -2.80
CA TYR A 440 -14.33 7.07 -3.41
C TYR A 440 -15.72 6.44 -3.23
N GLN A 441 -16.43 6.74 -2.14
CA GLN A 441 -17.82 6.31 -1.98
C GLN A 441 -18.73 7.02 -2.99
N ILE A 442 -18.53 8.33 -3.21
CA ILE A 442 -19.22 9.07 -4.27
C ILE A 442 -18.91 8.43 -5.63
N GLN A 443 -17.64 8.14 -5.91
CA GLN A 443 -17.24 7.51 -7.17
C GLN A 443 -17.93 6.15 -7.37
N ILE A 444 -17.96 5.29 -6.35
CA ILE A 444 -18.64 3.99 -6.43
C ILE A 444 -20.12 4.16 -6.76
N VAL A 445 -20.83 5.05 -6.06
CA VAL A 445 -22.27 5.27 -6.32
C VAL A 445 -22.49 5.89 -7.70
N SER A 446 -21.62 6.82 -8.12
CA SER A 446 -21.67 7.43 -9.46
C SER A 446 -21.48 6.38 -10.55
N ASP A 447 -20.46 5.55 -10.43
CA ASP A 447 -20.16 4.47 -11.38
C ASP A 447 -21.34 3.49 -11.46
N LEU A 448 -21.92 3.09 -10.32
CA LEU A 448 -23.10 2.23 -10.29
C LEU A 448 -24.31 2.86 -10.97
N VAL A 449 -24.55 4.16 -10.77
CA VAL A 449 -25.63 4.89 -11.47
C VAL A 449 -25.36 4.93 -12.97
N ASP A 450 -24.13 5.20 -13.40
CA ASP A 450 -23.74 5.19 -14.81
C ASP A 450 -23.90 3.80 -15.45
N PHE A 451 -23.53 2.73 -14.73
CA PHE A 451 -23.70 1.36 -15.19
C PHE A 451 -25.17 0.98 -15.32
N ALA A 452 -26.02 1.38 -14.38
CA ALA A 452 -27.46 1.19 -14.45
C ALA A 452 -28.09 1.97 -15.62
N MET A 453 -27.61 3.18 -15.92
CA MET A 453 -28.10 3.98 -17.05
C MET A 453 -27.50 3.57 -18.41
N SER A 454 -26.48 2.71 -18.40
CA SER A 454 -25.78 2.30 -19.60
C SER A 454 -26.66 1.42 -20.51
N SER A 455 -26.34 1.40 -21.81
CA SER A 455 -26.87 0.41 -22.75
C SER A 455 -26.09 -0.93 -22.69
N GLY A 456 -25.20 -1.09 -21.70
CA GLY A 456 -24.20 -2.15 -21.62
C GLY A 456 -24.73 -3.45 -21.03
N GLY A 457 -25.65 -4.13 -21.71
CA GLY A 457 -26.11 -5.48 -21.34
C GLY A 457 -27.00 -5.54 -20.09
N GLU A 458 -28.05 -6.36 -20.16
CA GLU A 458 -29.06 -6.46 -19.09
C GLU A 458 -28.47 -6.94 -17.75
N SER A 459 -27.46 -7.81 -17.80
CA SER A 459 -26.76 -8.33 -16.61
C SER A 459 -25.99 -7.26 -15.84
N THR A 460 -25.43 -6.26 -16.53
CA THR A 460 -24.70 -5.16 -15.90
C THR A 460 -25.66 -4.21 -15.20
N VAL A 461 -26.78 -3.89 -15.87
CA VAL A 461 -27.82 -3.01 -15.33
C VAL A 461 -28.42 -3.63 -14.08
N ASP A 462 -28.82 -4.90 -14.16
CA ASP A 462 -29.31 -5.67 -13.01
C ASP A 462 -28.22 -5.76 -11.92
N GLY A 463 -26.98 -6.02 -12.32
CA GLY A 463 -25.81 -6.06 -11.46
C GLY A 463 -25.66 -4.80 -10.60
N ALA A 464 -25.74 -3.65 -11.24
CA ALA A 464 -25.59 -2.34 -10.61
C ALA A 464 -26.78 -2.00 -9.69
N LEU A 465 -28.02 -2.24 -10.15
CA LEU A 465 -29.22 -2.00 -9.34
C LEU A 465 -29.26 -2.89 -8.09
N ASP A 466 -28.88 -4.17 -8.22
CA ASP A 466 -28.80 -5.10 -7.10
C ASP A 466 -27.71 -4.69 -6.11
N THR A 467 -26.58 -4.16 -6.59
CA THR A 467 -25.51 -3.63 -5.70
C THR A 467 -26.03 -2.42 -4.91
N LEU A 468 -26.67 -1.46 -5.57
CA LEU A 468 -27.24 -0.28 -4.90
C LEU A 468 -28.31 -0.66 -3.88
N LEU A 469 -29.18 -1.63 -4.21
CA LEU A 469 -30.16 -2.17 -3.26
C LEU A 469 -29.47 -2.86 -2.07
N ALA A 470 -28.44 -3.67 -2.31
CA ALA A 470 -27.68 -4.32 -1.24
C ALA A 470 -27.04 -3.30 -0.29
N LEU A 471 -26.45 -2.22 -0.83
CA LEU A 471 -25.91 -1.11 -0.05
C LEU A 471 -26.99 -0.44 0.81
N SER A 472 -28.17 -0.15 0.23
CA SER A 472 -29.29 0.44 0.98
C SER A 472 -29.82 -0.46 2.11
N SER A 473 -29.65 -1.77 1.98
CA SER A 473 -30.15 -2.76 2.95
C SER A 473 -29.20 -3.01 4.12
N HIS A 474 -27.90 -2.76 3.95
CA HIS A 474 -26.88 -3.14 4.94
C HIS A 474 -26.85 -2.18 6.14
N GLU A 475 -26.76 -0.88 5.87
CA GLU A 475 -26.85 0.18 6.88
C GLU A 475 -27.88 1.21 6.44
N ARG A 476 -28.90 1.42 7.29
CA ARG A 476 -29.87 2.50 7.12
C ARG A 476 -29.11 3.82 7.15
N HIS A 477 -29.44 4.71 6.23
CA HIS A 477 -28.81 6.01 6.05
C HIS A 477 -27.43 6.03 5.38
N SER A 478 -26.89 4.87 4.98
CA SER A 478 -25.62 4.82 4.24
C SER A 478 -25.69 5.55 2.89
N LEU A 479 -26.85 5.47 2.21
CA LEU A 479 -27.06 6.06 0.89
C LEU A 479 -27.75 7.44 0.90
N ASP A 480 -28.19 7.96 2.05
CA ASP A 480 -29.03 9.17 2.14
C ASP A 480 -28.35 10.39 1.51
N LYS A 481 -27.03 10.53 1.72
CA LYS A 481 -26.22 11.62 1.18
C LYS A 481 -26.11 11.57 -0.35
N PHE A 482 -26.41 10.42 -0.96
CA PHE A 482 -26.34 10.19 -2.40
C PHE A 482 -27.70 10.21 -3.08
N LEU A 483 -28.80 10.50 -2.37
CA LEU A 483 -30.16 10.50 -2.93
C LEU A 483 -30.30 11.39 -4.17
N SER A 484 -29.66 12.57 -4.18
CA SER A 484 -29.67 13.47 -5.34
C SER A 484 -29.05 12.82 -6.59
N LEU A 485 -27.95 12.08 -6.41
CA LEU A 485 -27.28 11.33 -7.47
C LEU A 485 -28.12 10.13 -7.93
N LEU A 486 -28.75 9.41 -6.99
CA LEU A 486 -29.64 8.28 -7.31
C LEU A 486 -30.88 8.73 -8.10
N LYS A 487 -31.41 9.93 -7.83
CA LYS A 487 -32.57 10.49 -8.55
C LYS A 487 -32.31 10.61 -10.07
N HIS A 488 -31.05 10.67 -10.53
CA HIS A 488 -30.72 10.66 -11.96
C HIS A 488 -31.17 9.38 -12.70
N LEU A 489 -31.39 8.26 -11.99
CA LEU A 489 -31.95 7.04 -12.58
C LEU A 489 -33.33 7.27 -13.21
N LEU A 490 -34.07 8.28 -12.74
CA LEU A 490 -35.39 8.64 -13.29
C LEU A 490 -35.31 9.20 -14.72
N ASP A 491 -34.16 9.76 -15.13
CA ASP A 491 -33.98 10.34 -16.46
C ASP A 491 -33.97 9.25 -17.56
N CYS A 492 -33.62 8.01 -17.18
CA CYS A 492 -33.59 6.85 -18.08
C CYS A 492 -34.73 5.85 -17.82
N ILE A 493 -35.77 6.23 -17.06
CA ILE A 493 -36.83 5.33 -16.58
C ILE A 493 -37.59 4.58 -17.69
N GLU A 494 -37.61 5.16 -18.90
CA GLU A 494 -38.24 4.57 -20.09
C GLU A 494 -37.47 3.37 -20.66
N ARG A 495 -36.15 3.29 -20.42
CA ARG A 495 -35.28 2.24 -20.95
C ARG A 495 -35.30 0.98 -20.10
N PHE A 496 -35.62 1.12 -18.82
CA PHE A 496 -35.65 0.00 -17.89
C PHE A 496 -36.79 -0.98 -18.20
N SER A 497 -36.50 -2.27 -17.99
CA SER A 497 -37.53 -3.31 -17.91
C SER A 497 -38.47 -3.05 -16.72
N VAL A 498 -39.59 -3.78 -16.65
CA VAL A 498 -40.53 -3.67 -15.51
C VAL A 498 -39.82 -4.02 -14.20
N ASP A 499 -38.98 -5.05 -14.21
CA ASP A 499 -38.24 -5.50 -13.01
C ASP A 499 -37.16 -4.51 -12.58
N GLN A 500 -36.38 -3.98 -13.53
CA GLN A 500 -35.38 -2.95 -13.26
C GLN A 500 -36.03 -1.68 -12.73
N CYS A 501 -37.14 -1.25 -13.34
CA CYS A 501 -37.89 -0.09 -12.89
C CYS A 501 -38.42 -0.27 -11.46
N ARG A 502 -38.88 -1.48 -11.10
CA ARG A 502 -39.26 -1.81 -9.73
C ARG A 502 -38.09 -1.64 -8.77
N ARG A 503 -36.92 -2.19 -9.10
CA ARG A 503 -35.70 -2.05 -8.30
C ARG A 503 -35.28 -0.59 -8.12
N VAL A 504 -35.38 0.23 -9.17
CA VAL A 504 -35.12 1.68 -9.11
C VAL A 504 -36.04 2.37 -8.11
N TYR A 505 -37.35 2.14 -8.17
CA TYR A 505 -38.26 2.78 -7.22
C TYR A 505 -38.12 2.24 -5.79
N GLN A 506 -37.83 0.94 -5.62
CA GLN A 506 -37.51 0.38 -4.31
C GLN A 506 -36.28 1.04 -3.70
N LEU A 507 -35.22 1.26 -4.50
CA LEU A 507 -34.03 1.99 -4.07
C LEU A 507 -34.36 3.43 -3.70
N LEU A 508 -35.03 4.17 -4.59
CA LEU A 508 -35.31 5.60 -4.39
C LEU A 508 -36.21 5.85 -3.19
N PHE A 509 -37.28 5.07 -3.01
CA PHE A 509 -38.15 5.21 -1.83
C PHE A 509 -37.54 4.58 -0.57
N GLY A 510 -36.66 3.58 -0.71
CA GLY A 510 -35.90 3.02 0.40
C GLY A 510 -34.89 4.02 1.00
N VAL A 511 -34.28 4.85 0.16
CA VAL A 511 -33.32 5.90 0.59
C VAL A 511 -34.00 7.23 0.90
N GLY A 512 -34.93 7.69 0.06
CA GLY A 512 -35.60 8.98 0.24
C GLY A 512 -36.81 8.96 1.18
N GLY A 513 -37.30 7.76 1.53
CA GLY A 513 -38.52 7.57 2.30
C GLY A 513 -39.79 7.79 1.47
N SER A 514 -40.92 7.30 1.98
CA SER A 514 -42.21 7.37 1.28
C SER A 514 -42.77 8.79 1.12
N THR A 515 -42.21 9.77 1.85
CA THR A 515 -42.65 11.16 1.88
C THR A 515 -41.76 12.12 1.10
N ASP A 516 -40.72 11.64 0.40
CA ASP A 516 -39.89 12.52 -0.43
C ASP A 516 -40.77 13.24 -1.47
N PRO A 517 -40.77 14.59 -1.47
CA PRO A 517 -41.69 15.37 -2.29
C PRO A 517 -41.39 15.21 -3.79
N ASP A 518 -40.13 15.15 -4.18
CA ASP A 518 -39.73 15.07 -5.59
C ASP A 518 -40.13 13.73 -6.20
N LEU A 519 -39.90 12.63 -5.46
CA LEU A 519 -40.29 11.29 -5.86
C LEU A 519 -41.82 11.18 -5.95
N CYS A 520 -42.55 11.63 -4.94
CA CYS A 520 -44.01 11.62 -4.94
C CYS A 520 -44.60 12.42 -6.10
N ILE A 521 -44.05 13.60 -6.39
CA ILE A 521 -44.47 14.44 -7.52
C ILE A 521 -44.18 13.75 -8.85
N THR A 522 -43.00 13.16 -9.01
CA THR A 522 -42.58 12.50 -10.26
C THR A 522 -43.46 11.29 -10.55
N VAL A 523 -43.65 10.41 -9.57
CA VAL A 523 -44.47 9.22 -9.68
C VAL A 523 -45.93 9.58 -9.98
N ARG A 524 -46.48 10.65 -9.37
CA ARG A 524 -47.83 11.14 -9.68
C ARG A 524 -47.95 11.67 -11.10
N LYS A 525 -46.95 12.42 -11.60
CA LYS A 525 -46.93 12.89 -13.00
C LYS A 525 -46.91 11.72 -13.97
N GLN A 526 -46.14 10.68 -13.68
CA GLN A 526 -46.07 9.45 -14.48
C GLN A 526 -47.39 8.68 -14.46
N LEU A 527 -48.03 8.53 -13.30
CA LEU A 527 -49.30 7.81 -13.15
C LEU A 527 -50.43 8.39 -14.02
N TYR A 528 -50.51 9.72 -14.13
CA TYR A 528 -51.51 10.40 -14.96
C TYR A 528 -51.02 10.74 -16.38
N HIS A 529 -49.85 10.24 -16.78
CA HIS A 529 -49.31 10.47 -18.11
C HIS A 529 -50.20 9.85 -19.19
N GLN A 530 -50.25 10.45 -20.39
CA GLN A 530 -51.12 9.98 -21.48
C GLN A 530 -50.63 8.66 -22.09
N ASP A 531 -49.31 8.53 -22.25
CA ASP A 531 -48.64 7.32 -22.70
C ASP A 531 -48.67 6.22 -21.62
N ASN A 532 -49.09 5.03 -22.02
CA ASN A 532 -49.18 3.85 -21.17
C ASN A 532 -47.81 3.41 -20.64
N LEU A 533 -46.70 3.68 -21.35
CA LEU A 533 -45.36 3.37 -20.87
C LEU A 533 -45.10 4.06 -19.52
N TYR A 534 -45.11 5.39 -19.49
CA TYR A 534 -44.91 6.16 -18.25
C TYR A 534 -46.01 5.90 -17.21
N ARG A 535 -47.24 5.62 -17.64
CA ARG A 535 -48.32 5.24 -16.72
C ARG A 535 -47.98 3.98 -15.94
N THR A 536 -47.49 2.93 -16.59
CA THR A 536 -47.07 1.70 -15.90
C THR A 536 -45.89 1.93 -14.96
N ARG A 537 -44.95 2.81 -15.31
CA ARG A 537 -43.84 3.23 -14.43
C ARG A 537 -44.36 3.97 -13.19
N GLY A 538 -45.32 4.87 -13.36
CA GLY A 538 -46.01 5.55 -12.26
C GLY A 538 -46.77 4.60 -11.34
N MET A 539 -47.38 3.53 -11.87
CA MET A 539 -48.02 2.48 -11.06
C MET A 539 -46.98 1.74 -10.20
N LEU A 540 -45.86 1.31 -10.81
CA LEU A 540 -44.76 0.67 -10.10
C LEU A 540 -44.22 1.57 -8.98
N GLY A 541 -44.01 2.85 -9.27
CA GLY A 541 -43.56 3.83 -8.29
C GLY A 541 -44.54 3.99 -7.13
N TYR A 542 -45.86 4.04 -7.39
CA TYR A 542 -46.87 4.12 -6.33
C TYR A 542 -46.88 2.87 -5.44
N ILE A 543 -46.70 1.68 -6.02
CA ILE A 543 -46.65 0.40 -5.30
C ILE A 543 -45.37 0.29 -4.46
N CYS A 544 -44.21 0.71 -4.99
CA CYS A 544 -42.97 0.75 -4.21
C CYS A 544 -43.02 1.82 -3.11
N CYS A 545 -43.75 2.91 -3.31
CA CYS A 545 -43.98 3.90 -2.27
C CYS A 545 -44.86 3.36 -1.13
N LEU A 546 -45.87 2.55 -1.46
CA LEU A 546 -46.65 1.79 -0.47
C LEU A 546 -45.77 0.77 0.28
N GLU A 547 -44.85 0.12 -0.44
CA GLU A 547 -43.85 -0.78 0.16
C GLU A 547 -42.96 -0.04 1.17
N ALA A 548 -42.51 1.17 0.85
CA ALA A 548 -41.73 2.01 1.78
C ALA A 548 -42.53 2.45 3.01
N ASP A 549 -43.81 2.83 2.84
CA ASP A 549 -44.72 3.15 3.97
C ASP A 549 -44.80 1.97 4.98
N LEU A 550 -44.68 0.71 4.51
CA LEU A 550 -44.67 -0.48 5.38
C LEU A 550 -43.36 -0.69 6.13
N TYR A 551 -42.23 -0.36 5.50
CA TYR A 551 -40.93 -0.41 6.18
C TYR A 551 -40.85 0.65 7.29
N ASP A 552 -41.42 1.83 7.07
CA ASP A 552 -41.54 2.88 8.08
C ASP A 552 -42.43 2.43 9.26
N GLU A 553 -43.53 1.72 9.00
CA GLU A 553 -44.40 1.14 10.04
C GLU A 553 -43.66 0.15 10.94
N ASN A 554 -42.90 -0.77 10.33
CA ASN A 554 -42.10 -1.75 11.05
C ASN A 554 -41.06 -1.08 11.97
N ASN A 555 -40.48 0.04 11.52
CA ASN A 555 -39.52 0.78 12.33
C ASN A 555 -40.19 1.47 13.52
N ILE A 556 -41.35 2.10 13.32
CA ILE A 556 -42.12 2.75 14.38
C ILE A 556 -42.51 1.71 15.46
N ILE A 557 -42.99 0.53 15.05
CA ILE A 557 -43.38 -0.56 15.95
C ILE A 557 -42.16 -1.10 16.72
N ASN A 558 -41.01 -1.28 16.06
CA ASN A 558 -39.78 -1.78 16.70
C ASN A 558 -39.12 -0.75 17.62
N SER A 559 -39.24 0.56 17.35
CA SER A 559 -38.74 1.62 18.23
C SER A 559 -39.60 1.83 19.49
N MET A 560 -40.85 1.36 19.49
CA MET A 560 -41.76 1.49 20.62
C MET A 560 -41.41 0.56 21.80
N ASP A 561 -40.55 -0.44 21.60
CA ASP A 561 -40.14 -1.43 22.63
C ASP A 561 -38.95 -0.94 23.49
N GLY A 562 -38.50 0.30 23.31
CA GLY A 562 -37.40 0.90 24.07
C GLY A 562 -37.51 2.42 24.21
N LEU A 563 -38.23 2.88 25.24
CA LEU A 563 -38.23 4.21 25.89
C LEU A 563 -38.25 5.49 25.01
N ASP A 564 -39.21 6.37 25.37
CA ASP A 564 -39.54 7.74 24.92
C ASP A 564 -40.54 7.92 23.75
N GLU A 565 -41.76 8.35 24.12
CA GLU A 565 -42.92 8.69 23.27
C GLU A 565 -42.80 10.06 22.58
N SER A 566 -41.65 10.40 22.02
CA SER A 566 -41.48 11.70 21.36
C SER A 566 -40.76 11.52 20.03
N GLU A 567 -41.55 11.44 18.95
CA GLU A 567 -41.22 11.44 17.52
C GLU A 567 -41.58 10.18 16.70
N GLY A 568 -42.40 9.27 17.23
CA GLY A 568 -43.01 8.18 16.45
C GLY A 568 -44.26 8.62 15.66
N GLY A 569 -44.30 8.41 14.34
CA GLY A 569 -45.47 8.70 13.50
C GLY A 569 -46.72 7.95 13.95
N ASN A 570 -47.88 8.63 13.99
CA ASN A 570 -49.13 8.07 14.47
C ASN A 570 -49.65 6.97 13.51
N PRO A 571 -49.86 5.70 13.95
CA PRO A 571 -50.25 4.58 13.07
C PRO A 571 -51.55 4.83 12.29
N ASP A 572 -52.51 5.54 12.88
CA ASP A 572 -53.77 5.92 12.22
C ASP A 572 -53.54 6.82 10.99
N GLN A 573 -52.50 7.66 11.02
CA GLN A 573 -52.16 8.53 9.89
C GLN A 573 -51.49 7.76 8.75
N LEU A 574 -50.73 6.72 9.09
CA LEU A 574 -50.08 5.84 8.12
C LEU A 574 -51.10 4.96 7.40
N GLU A 575 -52.02 4.33 8.14
CA GLU A 575 -53.11 3.56 7.55
C GLU A 575 -53.96 4.41 6.59
N LYS A 576 -54.34 5.62 7.01
CA LYS A 576 -55.06 6.55 6.15
C LYS A 576 -54.30 6.86 4.87
N ARG A 577 -52.99 7.13 4.97
CA ARG A 577 -52.12 7.41 3.83
C ARG A 577 -52.07 6.22 2.85
N MET A 578 -51.93 5.01 3.35
CA MET A 578 -51.94 3.79 2.54
C MET A 578 -53.28 3.62 1.81
N ARG A 579 -54.40 3.82 2.51
CA ARG A 579 -55.75 3.74 1.93
C ARG A 579 -55.95 4.78 0.83
N ASP A 580 -55.53 6.02 1.05
CA ASP A 580 -55.61 7.12 0.09
C ASP A 580 -54.76 6.83 -1.15
N ARG A 581 -53.53 6.32 -0.98
CA ARG A 581 -52.66 5.93 -2.11
C ARG A 581 -53.25 4.81 -2.95
N LEU A 582 -53.87 3.79 -2.33
CA LEU A 582 -54.56 2.72 -3.04
C LEU A 582 -55.77 3.23 -3.84
N ASP A 583 -56.53 4.18 -3.30
CA ASP A 583 -57.65 4.80 -4.03
C ASP A 583 -57.15 5.60 -5.24
N ILE A 584 -56.09 6.39 -5.07
CA ILE A 584 -55.45 7.13 -6.18
C ILE A 584 -54.97 6.18 -7.28
N LEU A 585 -54.30 5.08 -6.90
CA LEU A 585 -53.81 4.06 -7.82
C LEU A 585 -54.97 3.43 -8.61
N ARG A 586 -56.05 3.03 -7.92
CA ARG A 586 -57.24 2.46 -8.56
C ARG A 586 -57.90 3.45 -9.52
N ASP A 587 -58.08 4.70 -9.10
CA ASP A 587 -58.75 5.73 -9.90
C ASP A 587 -57.98 6.06 -11.19
N ALA A 588 -56.65 6.03 -11.14
CA ALA A 588 -55.80 6.19 -12.32
C ALA A 588 -55.94 5.04 -13.33
N CYS A 589 -56.26 3.83 -12.86
CA CYS A 589 -56.33 2.62 -13.70
C CYS A 589 -57.76 2.30 -14.19
N ARG A 590 -58.80 2.80 -13.51
CA ARG A 590 -60.21 2.34 -13.66
C ARG A 590 -60.78 2.39 -15.08
N LYS A 591 -60.29 3.29 -15.93
CA LYS A 591 -60.81 3.51 -17.29
C LYS A 591 -60.20 2.57 -18.34
N GLN A 592 -59.17 1.80 -18.00
CA GLN A 592 -58.44 0.96 -18.95
C GLN A 592 -58.18 -0.44 -18.37
N ALA A 593 -58.75 -1.47 -19.01
CA ALA A 593 -58.64 -2.86 -18.55
C ALA A 593 -57.18 -3.35 -18.46
N ASN A 594 -56.33 -3.01 -19.43
CA ASN A 594 -54.91 -3.42 -19.41
C ASN A 594 -54.14 -2.78 -18.25
N ALA A 595 -54.42 -1.51 -17.95
CA ALA A 595 -53.81 -0.78 -16.85
C ALA A 595 -54.24 -1.38 -15.49
N LEU A 596 -55.51 -1.73 -15.35
CA LEU A 596 -56.06 -2.42 -14.19
C LEU A 596 -55.43 -3.81 -14.00
N SER A 597 -55.26 -4.57 -15.08
CA SER A 597 -54.62 -5.89 -15.03
C SER A 597 -53.16 -5.84 -14.60
N PHE A 598 -52.40 -4.85 -15.09
CA PHE A 598 -51.01 -4.63 -14.68
C PHE A 598 -50.93 -4.22 -13.21
N MET A 599 -51.79 -3.32 -12.76
CA MET A 599 -51.88 -2.90 -11.37
C MET A 599 -52.17 -4.09 -10.43
N TYR A 600 -53.13 -4.96 -10.78
CA TYR A 600 -53.39 -6.17 -9.99
C TYR A 600 -52.22 -7.16 -9.98
N ALA A 601 -51.53 -7.34 -11.12
CA ALA A 601 -50.34 -8.18 -11.18
C ALA A 601 -49.23 -7.66 -10.25
N GLU A 602 -48.98 -6.34 -10.23
CA GLU A 602 -47.98 -5.74 -9.36
C GLU A 602 -48.38 -5.72 -7.88
N LEU A 603 -49.66 -5.51 -7.55
CA LEU A 603 -50.15 -5.69 -6.18
C LEU A 603 -49.98 -7.14 -5.70
N ASN A 604 -50.22 -8.12 -6.59
CA ASN A 604 -49.97 -9.51 -6.29
C ASN A 604 -48.46 -9.78 -6.04
N HIS A 605 -47.57 -9.18 -6.84
CA HIS A 605 -46.13 -9.22 -6.59
C HIS A 605 -45.74 -8.59 -5.24
N LEU A 606 -46.35 -7.47 -4.86
CA LEU A 606 -46.15 -6.87 -3.53
C LEU A 606 -46.57 -7.86 -2.43
N VAL A 607 -47.75 -8.47 -2.54
CA VAL A 607 -48.26 -9.47 -1.58
C VAL A 607 -47.32 -10.66 -1.41
N HIS A 608 -46.78 -11.20 -2.51
CA HIS A 608 -45.84 -12.32 -2.44
C HIS A 608 -44.52 -11.92 -1.75
N ARG A 609 -44.02 -10.71 -1.99
CA ARG A 609 -42.82 -10.18 -1.31
C ARG A 609 -43.07 -9.92 0.17
N MET A 610 -44.25 -9.42 0.54
CA MET A 610 -44.67 -9.25 1.94
C MET A 610 -44.76 -10.59 2.68
N GLY A 611 -45.21 -11.66 2.03
CA GLY A 611 -45.32 -13.01 2.61
C GLY A 611 -43.99 -13.69 2.94
N CYS A 612 -42.87 -13.15 2.46
CA CYS A 612 -41.51 -13.64 2.74
C CYS A 612 -40.81 -12.89 3.89
N GLY A 613 -41.45 -11.86 4.49
CA GLY A 613 -40.94 -11.04 5.59
C GLY A 613 -41.84 -11.06 6.84
N HIS A 614 -41.38 -10.43 7.94
CA HIS A 614 -41.97 -10.47 9.29
C HIS A 614 -43.53 -10.32 9.32
N ALA A 615 -44.17 -11.15 10.16
CA ALA A 615 -45.59 -11.51 10.04
C ALA A 615 -46.63 -10.47 10.52
N SER A 616 -46.25 -9.43 11.27
CA SER A 616 -47.22 -8.52 11.91
C SER A 616 -47.70 -7.38 10.99
N SER A 617 -46.82 -6.55 10.44
CA SER A 617 -47.22 -5.39 9.61
C SER A 617 -47.72 -5.81 8.22
N SER A 618 -47.20 -6.93 7.70
CA SER A 618 -47.74 -7.59 6.51
C SER A 618 -49.22 -7.96 6.67
N SER A 619 -49.69 -8.24 7.90
CA SER A 619 -51.10 -8.58 8.15
C SER A 619 -52.05 -7.38 8.03
N HIS A 620 -51.61 -6.17 8.39
CA HIS A 620 -52.43 -4.96 8.35
C HIS A 620 -52.68 -4.48 6.92
N MET A 621 -51.64 -4.43 6.09
CA MET A 621 -51.78 -4.14 4.66
C MET A 621 -52.63 -5.19 3.93
N LEU A 622 -52.47 -6.48 4.28
CA LEU A 622 -53.30 -7.54 3.71
C LEU A 622 -54.78 -7.35 4.07
N ALA A 623 -55.10 -6.89 5.28
CA ALA A 623 -56.47 -6.56 5.67
C ALA A 623 -57.01 -5.36 4.87
N ILE A 624 -56.21 -4.31 4.67
CA ILE A 624 -56.61 -3.15 3.85
C ILE A 624 -56.85 -3.55 2.39
N LEU A 625 -55.99 -4.40 1.82
CA LEU A 625 -56.14 -4.90 0.46
C LEU A 625 -57.37 -5.82 0.33
N ASP A 626 -57.60 -6.70 1.30
CA ASP A 626 -58.79 -7.57 1.35
C ASP A 626 -60.08 -6.73 1.39
N GLU A 627 -60.15 -5.74 2.29
CA GLU A 627 -61.28 -4.83 2.41
C GLU A 627 -61.56 -4.06 1.10
N LYS A 628 -60.51 -3.56 0.44
CA LYS A 628 -60.67 -2.73 -0.76
C LYS A 628 -60.94 -3.51 -2.04
N TYR A 629 -60.42 -4.73 -2.17
CA TYR A 629 -60.41 -5.44 -3.46
C TYR A 629 -61.17 -6.77 -3.45
N SER A 630 -61.31 -7.48 -2.33
CA SER A 630 -61.95 -8.81 -2.33
C SER A 630 -63.42 -8.75 -2.73
N ASP A 631 -64.20 -7.83 -2.13
CA ASP A 631 -65.61 -7.64 -2.49
C ASP A 631 -65.79 -7.17 -3.94
N VAL A 632 -64.88 -6.31 -4.42
CA VAL A 632 -64.91 -5.77 -5.78
C VAL A 632 -64.67 -6.89 -6.79
N LEU A 633 -63.64 -7.71 -6.56
CA LEU A 633 -63.29 -8.83 -7.43
C LEU A 633 -64.36 -9.94 -7.39
N MET A 634 -64.90 -10.26 -6.21
CA MET A 634 -66.00 -11.23 -6.09
C MET A 634 -67.25 -10.72 -6.81
N GLN A 635 -67.60 -9.45 -6.71
CA GLN A 635 -68.76 -8.89 -7.41
C GLN A 635 -68.59 -8.89 -8.94
N GLU A 636 -67.36 -8.69 -9.42
CA GLU A 636 -67.08 -8.61 -10.85
C GLU A 636 -66.94 -10.00 -11.50
N PHE A 637 -66.38 -10.99 -10.78
CA PHE A 637 -66.01 -12.28 -11.35
C PHE A 637 -66.73 -13.50 -10.75
N LEU A 638 -67.38 -13.39 -9.59
CA LEU A 638 -68.11 -14.51 -8.96
C LEU A 638 -69.62 -14.42 -9.25
N PRO A 639 -70.20 -15.37 -10.01
CA PRO A 639 -71.63 -15.34 -10.34
C PRO A 639 -72.49 -15.46 -9.07
N GLY A 640 -73.42 -14.51 -8.88
CA GLY A 640 -74.36 -14.51 -7.75
C GLY A 640 -73.81 -13.92 -6.45
N PHE A 641 -72.60 -13.37 -6.45
CA PHE A 641 -72.09 -12.58 -5.33
C PHE A 641 -72.60 -11.13 -5.40
N ASP A 642 -73.10 -10.63 -4.27
CA ASP A 642 -73.45 -9.22 -4.10
C ASP A 642 -72.73 -8.65 -2.87
N ALA A 643 -71.84 -7.70 -3.11
CA ALA A 643 -71.02 -7.07 -2.06
C ALA A 643 -71.88 -6.43 -0.96
N ARG A 644 -73.05 -5.86 -1.31
CA ARG A 644 -73.96 -5.25 -0.32
C ARG A 644 -74.58 -6.28 0.62
N SER A 645 -74.92 -7.45 0.07
CA SER A 645 -75.42 -8.58 0.85
C SER A 645 -74.32 -9.23 1.71
N HIS A 646 -73.06 -9.25 1.24
CA HIS A 646 -71.91 -9.72 2.01
C HIS A 646 -71.59 -8.79 3.20
N GLN A 647 -71.50 -7.49 2.98
CA GLN A 647 -71.23 -6.49 4.03
C GLN A 647 -72.35 -6.41 5.09
N GLN A 648 -73.57 -6.82 4.76
CA GLN A 648 -74.70 -6.94 5.70
C GLN A 648 -74.76 -8.31 6.41
N GLY A 649 -73.77 -9.17 6.22
CA GLY A 649 -73.66 -10.49 6.87
C GLY A 649 -74.58 -11.58 6.30
N ALA A 650 -75.22 -11.35 5.15
CA ALA A 650 -76.17 -12.28 4.53
C ALA A 650 -75.51 -13.31 3.59
N TYR A 651 -74.28 -13.05 3.15
CA TYR A 651 -73.51 -13.99 2.32
C TYR A 651 -72.66 -14.90 3.21
N LYS A 652 -73.08 -16.15 3.40
CA LYS A 652 -72.23 -17.22 3.94
C LYS A 652 -71.64 -17.99 2.75
N ARG A 653 -70.30 -18.07 2.66
CA ARG A 653 -69.59 -18.97 1.73
C ARG A 653 -70.31 -20.33 1.76
N HIS A 654 -70.88 -20.76 0.64
CA HIS A 654 -71.26 -22.16 0.50
C HIS A 654 -69.95 -22.97 0.55
N VAL A 655 -69.90 -23.92 1.49
CA VAL A 655 -68.77 -24.83 1.73
C VAL A 655 -68.38 -25.57 0.46
#